data_AF-A0AAP9AJR6-F1
#
_entry.id   AF-A0AAP9AJR6-F1
#
_cell.length_a   1.000
_cell.length_b   1.000
_cell.length_c   1.000
_cell.angle_alpha   90.00
_cell.angle_beta   90.00
_cell.angle_gamma   90.00
#
_symmetry.space_group_name_H-M   'P 1'
#
loop_
_entity.id
_entity.type
_entity.pdbx_description
1 polymer ?
#
loop_
_entity_poly.entity_id
_entity_poly.type
_entity_poly.pdbx_seq_one_letter_code
_entity_poly.pdbx_strand_id
1 'polypeptide(L)'
;MTLSLFLSSATPQSTDYILNNTNQKNNADYHKLKKLFDCQLFEARSFSDTRIDIVAFDWKTVEQDRNWWWQLQALPFLNWFTNSFEIQSKEEQLIYFSICLDALQCWIEHAKENKESPLVWHDHAAAYRVRNITNWLLFCQVVNLPLINDTRSTHLASLIIEHLEWLKQDNNYSQYTNHGFDQAMISLTIGLMFSYEGFNEYSQLNRQRLKEELTFAFTDEGVHKENSPGYQKMMLGRLKQLRTLTPLGEKEISELGEKYIINAENFLRAITLPNGYLPMIGDTRGNDSGLPYLQNNDIDILDYTNSGYVIIRGRILDKDIHIVFKACHMSHYHRHDDDLSIHLYFDGKIILADGGLGSHNEKDIERITLRAYSAHNSPYFTDTPAKRNVAELNDLQPTVEINGDFIVGESNCYGYKIRREINLSRISEGVIGIIDSSNHDGHIILASNFYSTLGLFSAGDRLLAPIYPDKSLEIKPKSPTLPEINKSFSSYLFGDYNDINSFSYLCGSAKNKSIEVNVNLQYTPKLLHCIYYRNFGPIEIKETNQWYFDELFPGNVCHHIMSLRWIKDIKNPSIKKEIIKSFISYNQSPYQAKSKFYLGEQADHTTSIRLEILTNLIKEFDDDEELVILIRYELLKNIESCISDTYKKGNNHGLMVDKAVLDSIFTDEAIFSNAQHHIPFLINRVKCQLDSIFDENGFCKEHSISYQEYNLGIAFDLISVMKKSQSRDFYNEVSLLECYFNKIKEASRESLGFALKSDGTYITIGDSFSAPKPFLLNTIFGNKNPTTAFHPESTRSGVFFNKTLGIAVFRNDNMHIAINAAWHSYVHKQNDDLSFFLRFNNEDIFIDGGYSDIIPTSVVDTKSELLHSTIIPKNKSWMNRNAYSRGKSEVNLPEVVGEGIIQFSGEHSRIHDLTLERSVLIEADKNSITIDDNVSINTETLHRFITPATFKITINEDEYVTITSDANIIRIIDRKLNNKRNNCWKLSEITCIKNNEVISCYAIDYISDGSSSLEIVMNKKSR
;
A
#
# COMPACT_ATOMS: atom_id res chain seq x y z
N MET A 1 -38.08 -36.26 33.92
CA MET A 1 -38.04 -35.30 35.05
C MET A 1 -38.82 -34.05 34.64
N THR A 2 -39.70 -33.49 35.48
CA THR A 2 -40.38 -32.22 35.15
C THR A 2 -39.45 -31.03 35.37
N LEU A 3 -39.68 -29.90 34.68
CA LEU A 3 -38.87 -28.70 34.87
C LEU A 3 -38.88 -28.20 36.33
N SER A 4 -40.04 -28.21 36.99
CA SER A 4 -40.17 -27.83 38.39
C SER A 4 -39.31 -28.70 39.32
N LEU A 5 -39.28 -30.02 39.10
CA LEU A 5 -38.44 -30.94 39.88
C LEU A 5 -36.94 -30.76 39.58
N PHE A 6 -36.60 -30.46 38.32
CA PHE A 6 -35.22 -30.18 37.93
C PHE A 6 -34.70 -28.91 38.64
N LEU A 7 -35.44 -27.81 38.56
CA LEU A 7 -35.08 -26.53 39.16
C LEU A 7 -35.06 -26.57 40.70
N SER A 8 -35.94 -27.36 41.33
CA SER A 8 -35.91 -27.54 42.79
C SER A 8 -34.75 -28.41 43.27
N SER A 9 -34.13 -29.19 42.38
CA SER A 9 -32.94 -29.97 42.70
C SER A 9 -31.63 -29.19 42.60
N ALA A 10 -31.66 -27.95 42.09
CA ALA A 10 -30.50 -27.08 42.02
C ALA A 10 -29.92 -26.81 43.43
N THR A 11 -28.61 -26.93 43.58
CA THR A 11 -27.94 -26.75 44.88
C THR A 11 -27.84 -25.26 45.23
N PRO A 12 -27.78 -24.86 46.51
CA PRO A 12 -27.51 -23.47 46.88
C PRO A 12 -26.23 -22.93 46.22
N GLN A 13 -25.18 -23.75 46.13
CA GLN A 13 -23.91 -23.43 45.49
C GLN A 13 -24.06 -23.11 44.00
N SER A 14 -25.01 -23.76 43.30
CA SER A 14 -25.29 -23.45 41.90
C SER A 14 -25.79 -22.01 41.72
N THR A 15 -26.61 -21.51 42.65
CA THR A 15 -27.10 -20.12 42.60
C THR A 15 -25.94 -19.14 42.75
N ASP A 16 -25.06 -19.38 43.73
CA ASP A 16 -23.88 -18.56 43.95
C ASP A 16 -22.93 -18.62 42.74
N TYR A 17 -22.74 -19.79 42.15
CA TYR A 17 -21.94 -19.97 40.94
C TYR A 17 -22.48 -19.12 39.78
N ILE A 18 -23.79 -19.17 39.52
CA ILE A 18 -24.42 -18.42 38.42
C ILE A 18 -24.26 -16.91 38.64
N LEU A 19 -24.52 -16.41 39.85
CA LEU A 19 -24.39 -15.00 40.16
C LEU A 19 -22.93 -14.50 40.08
N ASN A 20 -21.97 -15.29 40.55
CA ASN A 20 -20.55 -14.90 40.55
C ASN A 20 -19.89 -14.98 39.16
N ASN A 21 -20.40 -15.82 38.27
CA ASN A 21 -19.84 -16.00 36.92
C ASN A 21 -20.63 -15.25 35.82
N THR A 22 -21.65 -14.47 36.18
CA THR A 22 -22.43 -13.65 35.25
C THR A 22 -22.09 -12.17 35.46
N ASN A 23 -21.59 -11.50 34.42
CA ASN A 23 -21.39 -10.06 34.46
C ASN A 23 -22.63 -9.37 33.87
N GLN A 24 -23.67 -9.13 34.68
CA GLN A 24 -24.98 -8.63 34.23
C GLN A 24 -24.98 -7.21 33.64
N LYS A 25 -23.84 -6.50 33.67
CA LYS A 25 -23.65 -5.15 33.13
C LYS A 25 -22.73 -5.11 31.90
N ASN A 26 -22.68 -6.18 31.11
CA ASN A 26 -21.84 -6.24 29.92
C ASN A 26 -22.51 -5.53 28.72
N ASN A 27 -22.03 -4.32 28.39
CA ASN A 27 -22.51 -3.54 27.24
C ASN A 27 -22.27 -4.23 25.89
N ALA A 28 -21.16 -4.96 25.72
CA ALA A 28 -20.85 -5.62 24.45
C ALA A 28 -21.85 -6.76 24.16
N ASP A 29 -22.18 -7.53 25.20
CA ASP A 29 -23.20 -8.58 25.10
C ASP A 29 -24.61 -7.99 24.89
N TYR A 30 -24.92 -6.86 25.55
CA TYR A 30 -26.17 -6.12 25.30
C TYR A 30 -26.31 -5.70 23.83
N HIS A 31 -25.25 -5.13 23.23
CA HIS A 31 -25.24 -4.75 21.83
C HIS A 31 -25.44 -5.93 20.89
N LYS A 32 -24.73 -7.05 21.12
CA LYS A 32 -24.92 -8.29 20.33
C LYS A 32 -26.33 -8.83 20.44
N LEU A 33 -26.92 -8.79 21.64
CA LEU A 33 -28.28 -9.22 21.89
C LEU A 33 -29.29 -8.36 21.12
N LYS A 34 -29.22 -7.03 21.22
CA LYS A 34 -30.09 -6.12 20.46
C LYS A 34 -29.93 -6.30 18.96
N LYS A 35 -28.69 -6.42 18.49
CA LYS A 35 -28.37 -6.62 17.07
C LYS A 35 -29.01 -7.92 16.53
N LEU A 36 -28.97 -8.99 17.31
CA LEU A 36 -29.61 -10.25 16.94
C LEU A 36 -31.15 -10.17 17.04
N PHE A 37 -31.69 -9.66 18.15
CA PHE A 37 -33.13 -9.73 18.44
C PHE A 37 -33.94 -8.61 17.77
N ASP A 38 -33.40 -7.40 17.70
CA ASP A 38 -34.09 -6.24 17.12
C ASP A 38 -33.78 -6.09 15.62
N CYS A 39 -32.58 -6.50 15.18
CA CYS A 39 -32.12 -6.29 13.80
C CYS A 39 -31.92 -7.58 13.00
N GLN A 40 -32.11 -8.77 13.58
CA GLN A 40 -31.89 -10.07 12.92
C GLN A 40 -30.47 -10.23 12.36
N LEU A 41 -29.47 -9.70 13.05
CA LEU A 41 -28.06 -9.76 12.64
C LEU A 41 -27.23 -10.50 13.71
N PHE A 42 -26.66 -11.64 13.32
CA PHE A 42 -25.75 -12.42 14.16
C PHE A 42 -24.30 -11.99 13.94
N GLU A 43 -23.65 -11.64 15.05
CA GLU A 43 -22.23 -11.27 15.10
C GLU A 43 -21.40 -12.47 15.57
N ALA A 44 -20.68 -13.10 14.64
CA ALA A 44 -19.73 -14.17 14.91
C ALA A 44 -18.28 -13.64 14.90
N ARG A 45 -17.44 -14.15 15.79
CA ARG A 45 -16.03 -13.76 15.89
C ARG A 45 -15.29 -14.15 14.61
N SER A 46 -14.55 -13.18 14.05
CA SER A 46 -13.79 -13.30 12.79
C SER A 46 -14.66 -13.41 11.52
N PHE A 47 -15.94 -13.04 11.59
CA PHE A 47 -16.83 -13.01 10.43
C PHE A 47 -17.55 -11.66 10.36
N SER A 48 -18.01 -11.32 9.16
CA SER A 48 -18.98 -10.24 8.99
C SER A 48 -20.34 -10.63 9.57
N ASP A 49 -21.10 -9.62 9.98
CA ASP A 49 -22.47 -9.80 10.45
C ASP A 49 -23.32 -10.54 9.43
N THR A 50 -24.10 -11.51 9.90
CA THR A 50 -24.92 -12.37 9.04
C THR A 50 -26.38 -12.23 9.42
N ARG A 51 -27.26 -12.06 8.42
CA ARG A 51 -28.69 -11.95 8.66
C ARG A 51 -29.26 -13.33 9.01
N ILE A 52 -29.95 -13.42 10.15
CA ILE A 52 -30.63 -14.64 10.60
C ILE A 52 -31.87 -14.30 11.41
N ASP A 53 -32.97 -14.97 11.10
CA ASP A 53 -34.15 -14.95 11.97
C ASP A 53 -33.97 -16.02 13.06
N ILE A 54 -33.55 -15.57 14.25
CA ILE A 54 -33.28 -16.47 15.37
C ILE A 54 -34.54 -17.08 15.97
N VAL A 55 -35.70 -16.42 15.83
CA VAL A 55 -36.98 -16.91 16.33
C VAL A 55 -37.44 -18.09 15.50
N ALA A 56 -37.31 -18.00 14.17
CA ALA A 56 -37.51 -19.15 13.29
C ALA A 56 -36.36 -20.16 13.35
N PHE A 57 -35.19 -19.76 13.87
CA PHE A 57 -33.94 -20.49 13.80
C PHE A 57 -33.64 -21.00 12.37
N ASP A 58 -33.97 -20.20 11.36
CA ASP A 58 -33.88 -20.60 9.96
C ASP A 58 -32.42 -20.58 9.46
N TRP A 59 -31.70 -21.65 9.75
CA TRP A 59 -30.32 -21.86 9.31
C TRP A 59 -30.21 -22.35 7.87
N LYS A 60 -31.32 -22.68 7.19
CA LYS A 60 -31.26 -23.28 5.84
C LYS A 60 -30.94 -22.24 4.76
N THR A 61 -31.07 -20.97 5.08
CA THR A 61 -30.94 -19.84 4.15
C THR A 61 -29.55 -19.20 4.16
N VAL A 62 -28.62 -19.72 4.97
CA VAL A 62 -27.29 -19.15 5.19
C VAL A 62 -26.21 -20.17 4.81
N GLU A 63 -25.29 -19.81 3.92
CA GLU A 63 -24.11 -20.62 3.59
C GLU A 63 -22.88 -20.00 4.27
N GLN A 64 -22.30 -20.71 5.22
CA GLN A 64 -21.17 -20.25 6.05
C GLN A 64 -20.23 -21.41 6.39
N ASP A 65 -19.01 -21.08 6.81
CA ASP A 65 -18.01 -22.09 7.17
C ASP A 65 -18.32 -22.83 8.49
N ARG A 66 -17.55 -23.91 8.73
CA ARG A 66 -17.69 -24.76 9.92
C ARG A 66 -17.53 -23.99 11.24
N ASN A 67 -16.62 -23.03 11.32
CA ASN A 67 -16.35 -22.28 12.55
C ASN A 67 -17.46 -21.26 12.86
N TRP A 68 -18.03 -20.63 11.84
CA TRP A 68 -19.23 -19.80 11.99
C TRP A 68 -20.40 -20.64 12.53
N TRP A 69 -20.64 -21.82 11.94
CA TRP A 69 -21.68 -22.74 12.41
C TRP A 69 -21.49 -23.18 13.84
N TRP A 70 -20.25 -23.49 14.23
CA TRP A 70 -19.93 -23.85 15.61
C TRP A 70 -20.34 -22.75 16.59
N GLN A 71 -20.10 -21.47 16.27
CA GLN A 71 -20.47 -20.34 17.13
C GLN A 71 -21.98 -20.19 17.28
N LEU A 72 -22.76 -20.28 16.19
CA LEU A 72 -24.22 -20.18 16.26
C LEU A 72 -24.81 -21.38 17.01
N GLN A 73 -24.32 -22.58 16.73
CA GLN A 73 -24.74 -23.82 17.40
C GLN A 73 -24.35 -23.85 18.89
N ALA A 74 -23.50 -22.95 19.39
CA ALA A 74 -23.32 -22.81 20.83
C ALA A 74 -24.50 -22.09 21.53
N LEU A 75 -25.45 -21.49 20.80
CA LEU A 75 -26.53 -20.64 21.32
C LEU A 75 -26.03 -19.51 22.24
N PRO A 76 -25.09 -18.66 21.78
CA PRO A 76 -24.42 -17.67 22.62
C PRO A 76 -25.35 -16.56 23.13
N PHE A 77 -26.48 -16.31 22.44
CA PHE A 77 -27.46 -15.30 22.83
C PHE A 77 -28.07 -15.53 24.21
N LEU A 78 -28.10 -16.78 24.69
CA LEU A 78 -28.54 -17.11 26.04
C LEU A 78 -27.62 -16.48 27.09
N ASN A 79 -26.29 -16.51 26.86
CA ASN A 79 -25.33 -15.83 27.73
C ASN A 79 -25.36 -14.32 27.54
N TRP A 80 -25.58 -13.84 26.30
CA TRP A 80 -25.69 -12.40 26.08
C TRP A 80 -26.88 -11.81 26.84
N PHE A 81 -27.99 -12.56 26.92
CA PHE A 81 -29.14 -12.21 27.75
C PHE A 81 -28.77 -12.13 29.24
N THR A 82 -28.12 -13.16 29.80
CA THR A 82 -27.76 -13.15 31.23
C THR A 82 -26.74 -12.06 31.56
N ASN A 83 -25.73 -11.85 30.72
CA ASN A 83 -24.67 -10.86 30.92
C ASN A 83 -25.12 -9.40 30.66
N SER A 84 -26.31 -9.16 30.13
CA SER A 84 -26.79 -7.79 29.91
C SER A 84 -28.03 -7.45 30.73
N PHE A 85 -28.49 -8.38 31.57
CA PHE A 85 -29.80 -8.34 32.20
C PHE A 85 -30.07 -7.04 32.98
N GLU A 86 -29.09 -6.50 33.71
CA GLU A 86 -29.28 -5.29 34.52
C GLU A 86 -29.33 -3.99 33.69
N ILE A 87 -28.85 -4.02 32.45
CA ILE A 87 -28.85 -2.86 31.54
C ILE A 87 -30.12 -2.84 30.67
N GLN A 88 -30.71 -4.01 30.43
CA GLN A 88 -31.98 -4.12 29.71
C GLN A 88 -33.11 -3.37 30.45
N SER A 89 -33.99 -2.72 29.71
CA SER A 89 -35.24 -2.19 30.27
C SER A 89 -36.13 -3.32 30.77
N LYS A 90 -37.08 -3.03 31.66
CA LYS A 90 -38.02 -4.05 32.16
C LYS A 90 -38.87 -4.67 31.04
N GLU A 91 -39.16 -3.89 30.02
CA GLU A 91 -39.86 -4.35 28.81
C GLU A 91 -38.96 -5.26 27.97
N GLU A 92 -37.70 -4.84 27.73
CA GLU A 92 -36.70 -5.64 27.02
C GLU A 92 -36.46 -6.99 27.71
N GLN A 93 -36.35 -7.01 29.05
CA GLN A 93 -36.16 -8.26 29.81
C GLN A 93 -37.23 -9.30 29.50
N LEU A 94 -38.50 -8.90 29.39
CA LEU A 94 -39.60 -9.81 29.11
C LEU A 94 -39.67 -10.20 27.62
N ILE A 95 -39.46 -9.24 26.72
CA ILE A 95 -39.44 -9.49 25.27
C ILE A 95 -38.30 -10.44 24.91
N TYR A 96 -37.09 -10.15 25.36
CA TYR A 96 -35.89 -10.94 25.08
C TYR A 96 -35.94 -12.32 25.74
N PHE A 97 -36.54 -12.43 26.93
CA PHE A 97 -36.85 -13.73 27.54
C PHE A 97 -37.79 -14.56 26.66
N SER A 98 -38.86 -13.96 26.12
CA SER A 98 -39.77 -14.64 25.19
C SER A 98 -39.05 -15.09 23.92
N ILE A 99 -38.24 -14.21 23.31
CA ILE A 99 -37.45 -14.54 22.11
C ILE A 99 -36.50 -15.72 22.38
N CYS A 100 -35.85 -15.76 23.56
CA CYS A 100 -35.01 -16.90 23.94
C CYS A 100 -35.79 -18.22 23.99
N LEU A 101 -37.02 -18.20 24.53
CA LEU A 101 -37.89 -19.38 24.55
C LEU A 101 -38.33 -19.80 23.14
N ASP A 102 -38.72 -18.84 22.31
CA ASP A 102 -39.14 -19.12 20.92
C ASP A 102 -37.97 -19.72 20.11
N ALA A 103 -36.80 -19.08 20.18
CA ALA A 103 -35.60 -19.56 19.50
C ALA A 103 -35.19 -20.97 19.98
N LEU A 104 -35.27 -21.25 21.29
CA LEU A 104 -34.98 -22.58 21.83
C LEU A 104 -35.99 -23.62 21.35
N GLN A 105 -37.28 -23.30 21.34
CA GLN A 105 -38.31 -24.21 20.86
C GLN A 105 -38.09 -24.55 19.39
N CYS A 106 -37.90 -23.55 18.53
CA CYS A 106 -37.65 -23.75 17.11
C CYS A 106 -36.34 -24.52 16.86
N TRP A 107 -35.28 -24.23 17.63
CA TRP A 107 -34.05 -25.02 17.58
C TRP A 107 -34.29 -26.50 17.92
N ILE A 108 -35.07 -26.81 18.96
CA ILE A 108 -35.41 -28.19 19.36
C ILE A 108 -36.18 -28.91 18.23
N GLU A 109 -37.15 -28.23 17.63
CA GLU A 109 -37.95 -28.76 16.52
C GLU A 109 -37.05 -29.08 15.31
N HIS A 110 -36.24 -28.12 14.87
CA HIS A 110 -35.34 -28.30 13.73
C HIS A 110 -34.22 -29.32 13.98
N ALA A 111 -33.67 -29.40 15.19
CA ALA A 111 -32.68 -30.39 15.56
C ALA A 111 -33.23 -31.83 15.51
N LYS A 112 -34.53 -32.02 15.75
CA LYS A 112 -35.22 -33.31 15.64
C LYS A 112 -35.53 -33.70 14.20
N GLU A 113 -35.88 -32.72 13.37
CA GLU A 113 -36.29 -32.94 11.97
C GLU A 113 -35.12 -33.25 11.02
N ASN A 114 -33.93 -32.72 11.29
CA ASN A 114 -32.78 -32.86 10.38
C ASN A 114 -31.46 -33.15 11.11
N LYS A 115 -31.01 -34.41 11.07
CA LYS A 115 -29.72 -34.84 11.59
C LYS A 115 -28.51 -34.44 10.72
N GLU A 116 -28.74 -33.92 9.51
CA GLU A 116 -27.70 -33.46 8.57
C GLU A 116 -27.40 -31.94 8.67
N SER A 117 -28.06 -31.21 9.58
CA SER A 117 -27.75 -29.79 9.81
C SER A 117 -26.31 -29.60 10.32
N PRO A 118 -25.56 -28.57 9.84
CA PRO A 118 -24.15 -28.38 10.21
C PRO A 118 -23.97 -28.28 11.73
N LEU A 119 -23.24 -29.26 12.29
CA LEU A 119 -22.76 -29.26 13.67
C LEU A 119 -23.83 -29.26 14.79
N VAL A 120 -25.07 -29.69 14.53
CA VAL A 120 -26.12 -29.80 15.57
C VAL A 120 -25.66 -30.69 16.74
N TRP A 121 -25.08 -31.85 16.43
CA TRP A 121 -24.47 -32.79 17.39
C TRP A 121 -22.96 -32.86 17.22
N HIS A 122 -22.31 -31.70 17.27
CA HIS A 122 -20.85 -31.59 17.29
C HIS A 122 -20.34 -31.54 18.73
N ASP A 123 -19.30 -32.32 19.03
CA ASP A 123 -18.65 -32.52 20.34
C ASP A 123 -18.57 -31.23 21.19
N HIS A 124 -17.97 -30.18 20.63
CA HIS A 124 -17.67 -28.92 21.32
C HIS A 124 -18.86 -27.95 21.31
N ALA A 125 -19.67 -27.96 20.24
CA ALA A 125 -20.84 -27.08 20.15
C ALA A 125 -21.93 -27.54 21.12
N ALA A 126 -22.17 -28.86 21.19
CA ALA A 126 -23.11 -29.49 22.12
C ALA A 126 -22.75 -29.21 23.59
N ALA A 127 -21.46 -29.25 23.95
CA ALA A 127 -21.00 -28.89 25.28
C ALA A 127 -21.31 -27.42 25.63
N TYR A 128 -20.93 -26.47 24.78
CA TYR A 128 -21.22 -25.05 25.04
C TYR A 128 -22.73 -24.77 25.04
N ARG A 129 -23.49 -25.46 24.19
CA ARG A 129 -24.95 -25.34 24.14
C ARG A 129 -25.58 -25.76 25.47
N VAL A 130 -25.26 -26.95 25.98
CA VAL A 130 -25.84 -27.43 27.25
C VAL A 130 -25.44 -26.55 28.42
N ARG A 131 -24.21 -26.01 28.43
CA ARG A 131 -23.78 -25.00 29.41
C ARG A 131 -24.65 -23.75 29.34
N ASN A 132 -24.81 -23.18 28.15
CA ASN A 132 -25.51 -21.91 27.96
C ASN A 132 -27.01 -22.06 28.31
N ILE A 133 -27.64 -23.17 27.92
CA ILE A 133 -29.03 -23.51 28.30
C ILE A 133 -29.15 -23.64 29.82
N THR A 134 -28.27 -24.41 30.46
CA THR A 134 -28.33 -24.65 31.92
C THR A 134 -28.12 -23.37 32.71
N ASN A 135 -27.09 -22.59 32.36
CA ASN A 135 -26.78 -21.33 33.04
C ASN A 135 -27.91 -20.31 32.88
N TRP A 136 -28.44 -20.14 31.66
CA TRP A 136 -29.57 -19.25 31.41
C TRP A 136 -30.81 -19.68 32.18
N LEU A 137 -31.11 -20.98 32.22
CA LEU A 137 -32.27 -21.51 32.90
C LEU A 137 -32.20 -21.28 34.42
N LEU A 138 -31.05 -21.57 35.05
CA LEU A 138 -30.83 -21.28 36.47
C LEU A 138 -30.84 -19.78 36.76
N PHE A 139 -30.24 -18.95 35.90
CA PHE A 139 -30.28 -17.51 36.03
C PHE A 139 -31.72 -16.98 36.02
N CYS A 140 -32.54 -17.40 35.06
CA CYS A 140 -33.95 -17.05 34.96
C CYS A 140 -34.75 -17.44 36.22
N GLN A 141 -34.43 -18.58 36.84
CA GLN A 141 -34.99 -18.96 38.14
C GLN A 141 -34.57 -17.98 39.25
N VAL A 142 -33.28 -17.62 39.33
CA VAL A 142 -32.73 -16.70 40.33
C VAL A 142 -33.35 -15.31 40.24
N VAL A 143 -33.57 -14.79 39.02
CA VAL A 143 -34.18 -13.47 38.81
C VAL A 143 -35.72 -13.50 38.73
N ASN A 144 -36.35 -14.65 39.02
CA ASN A 144 -37.80 -14.85 39.06
C ASN A 144 -38.54 -14.58 37.73
N LEU A 145 -37.94 -14.96 36.60
CA LEU A 145 -38.64 -14.97 35.29
C LEU A 145 -39.66 -16.12 35.20
N PRO A 146 -40.76 -15.97 34.43
CA PRO A 146 -41.91 -16.87 34.49
C PRO A 146 -41.71 -18.20 33.75
N LEU A 147 -40.69 -18.99 34.11
CA LEU A 147 -40.36 -20.27 33.50
C LEU A 147 -41.47 -21.34 33.69
N ILE A 148 -41.84 -21.62 34.95
CA ILE A 148 -42.66 -22.79 35.32
C ILE A 148 -44.04 -22.79 34.63
N ASN A 149 -44.59 -21.60 34.35
CA ASN A 149 -45.92 -21.45 33.77
C ASN A 149 -45.91 -21.32 32.24
N ASP A 150 -44.74 -21.25 31.60
CA ASP A 150 -44.61 -21.12 30.15
C ASP A 150 -44.43 -22.49 29.50
N THR A 151 -45.36 -22.88 28.63
CA THR A 151 -45.37 -24.20 27.99
C THR A 151 -44.12 -24.47 27.15
N ARG A 152 -43.50 -23.43 26.58
CA ARG A 152 -42.28 -23.53 25.76
C ARG A 152 -41.08 -24.04 26.55
N SER A 153 -41.06 -23.81 27.87
CA SER A 153 -39.98 -24.23 28.76
C SER A 153 -40.04 -25.73 29.17
N THR A 154 -41.18 -26.40 28.95
CA THR A 154 -41.48 -27.74 29.50
C THR A 154 -40.43 -28.80 29.15
N HIS A 155 -39.79 -28.67 27.98
CA HIS A 155 -38.83 -29.65 27.46
C HIS A 155 -37.37 -29.37 27.84
N LEU A 156 -37.06 -28.22 28.43
CA LEU A 156 -35.67 -27.79 28.64
C LEU A 156 -34.89 -28.70 29.60
N ALA A 157 -35.53 -29.19 30.66
CA ALA A 157 -34.89 -30.14 31.59
C ALA A 157 -34.52 -31.46 30.88
N SER A 158 -35.42 -31.99 30.05
CA SER A 158 -35.15 -33.19 29.25
C SER A 158 -34.05 -32.94 28.22
N LEU A 159 -34.02 -31.76 27.61
CA LEU A 159 -33.00 -31.39 26.63
C LEU A 159 -31.60 -31.33 27.25
N ILE A 160 -31.46 -30.78 28.46
CA ILE A 160 -30.19 -30.75 29.19
C ILE A 160 -29.70 -32.18 29.43
N ILE A 161 -30.58 -33.07 29.91
CA ILE A 161 -30.25 -34.48 30.17
C ILE A 161 -29.87 -35.19 28.86
N GLU A 162 -30.58 -34.94 27.76
CA GLU A 162 -30.26 -35.50 26.44
C GLU A 162 -28.84 -35.12 25.98
N HIS A 163 -28.43 -33.87 26.18
CA HIS A 163 -27.07 -33.44 25.86
C HIS A 163 -26.02 -34.09 26.77
N LEU A 164 -26.29 -34.22 28.07
CA LEU A 164 -25.37 -34.88 29.00
C LEU A 164 -25.22 -36.37 28.69
N GLU A 165 -26.31 -37.07 28.37
CA GLU A 165 -26.26 -38.47 27.91
C GLU A 165 -25.49 -38.61 26.60
N TRP A 166 -25.62 -37.66 25.68
CA TRP A 166 -24.86 -37.67 24.44
C TRP A 166 -23.35 -37.45 24.69
N LEU A 167 -22.99 -36.46 25.52
CA LEU A 167 -21.60 -36.15 25.89
C LEU A 167 -20.94 -37.25 26.75
N LYS A 168 -21.76 -38.04 27.46
CA LYS A 168 -21.31 -39.19 28.24
C LYS A 168 -20.76 -40.31 27.34
N GLN A 169 -21.27 -40.47 26.12
CA GLN A 169 -20.82 -41.54 25.21
C GLN A 169 -19.38 -41.30 24.72
N ASP A 170 -18.52 -42.32 24.80
CA ASP A 170 -17.10 -42.20 24.44
C ASP A 170 -16.88 -41.81 22.97
N ASN A 171 -17.74 -42.27 22.05
CA ASN A 171 -17.66 -41.91 20.63
C ASN A 171 -17.87 -40.41 20.36
N ASN A 172 -18.45 -39.68 21.31
CA ASN A 172 -18.70 -38.24 21.21
C ASN A 172 -17.71 -37.42 22.05
N TYR A 173 -16.80 -38.08 22.77
CA TYR A 173 -15.80 -37.46 23.62
C TYR A 173 -14.48 -37.32 22.87
N SER A 174 -14.04 -36.08 22.66
CA SER A 174 -12.79 -35.78 21.95
C SER A 174 -11.60 -35.85 22.90
N GLN A 175 -11.29 -37.07 23.35
CA GLN A 175 -10.21 -37.34 24.29
C GLN A 175 -8.87 -36.75 23.83
N TYR A 176 -8.11 -36.18 24.76
CA TYR A 176 -6.78 -35.62 24.57
C TYR A 176 -6.75 -34.42 23.62
N THR A 177 -7.80 -33.63 23.67
CA THR A 177 -7.90 -32.39 22.90
C THR A 177 -8.45 -31.26 23.76
N ASN A 178 -8.23 -30.05 23.26
CA ASN A 178 -8.84 -28.86 23.80
C ASN A 178 -10.40 -28.92 23.82
N HIS A 179 -11.05 -29.74 22.96
CA HIS A 179 -12.49 -29.97 23.00
C HIS A 179 -12.88 -30.91 24.15
N GLY A 180 -12.17 -32.03 24.32
CA GLY A 180 -12.40 -33.00 25.40
C GLY A 180 -12.33 -32.36 26.78
N PHE A 181 -11.34 -31.48 27.00
CA PHE A 181 -11.24 -30.68 28.21
C PHE A 181 -12.54 -29.88 28.48
N ASP A 182 -13.01 -29.12 27.49
CA ASP A 182 -14.21 -28.27 27.66
C ASP A 182 -15.48 -29.12 27.84
N GLN A 183 -15.60 -30.25 27.13
CA GLN A 183 -16.71 -31.20 27.30
C GLN A 183 -16.79 -31.72 28.73
N ALA A 184 -15.65 -32.15 29.27
CA ALA A 184 -15.57 -32.72 30.61
C ALA A 184 -15.77 -31.63 31.68
N MET A 185 -15.14 -30.47 31.54
CA MET A 185 -15.33 -29.33 32.45
C MET A 185 -16.79 -28.91 32.54
N ILE A 186 -17.47 -28.74 31.40
CA ILE A 186 -18.86 -28.32 31.35
C ILE A 186 -19.78 -29.38 31.98
N SER A 187 -19.62 -30.65 31.59
CA SER A 187 -20.46 -31.73 32.09
C SER A 187 -20.27 -31.96 33.59
N LEU A 188 -19.04 -31.81 34.10
CA LEU A 188 -18.77 -31.82 35.54
C LEU A 188 -19.44 -30.64 36.25
N THR A 189 -19.30 -29.42 35.71
CA THR A 189 -19.91 -28.23 36.29
C THR A 189 -21.42 -28.41 36.45
N ILE A 190 -22.10 -28.85 35.38
CA ILE A 190 -23.55 -29.10 35.39
C ILE A 190 -23.89 -30.23 36.36
N GLY A 191 -23.09 -31.31 36.37
CA GLY A 191 -23.24 -32.43 37.30
C GLY A 191 -23.23 -31.99 38.78
N LEU A 192 -22.44 -30.98 39.12
CA LEU A 192 -22.31 -30.44 40.48
C LEU A 192 -23.42 -29.43 40.84
N MET A 193 -24.15 -28.90 39.86
CA MET A 193 -25.20 -27.91 40.10
C MET A 193 -26.48 -28.52 40.67
N PHE A 194 -26.69 -29.84 40.54
CA PHE A 194 -27.95 -30.49 40.91
C PHE A 194 -27.73 -31.62 41.94
N SER A 195 -28.60 -31.69 42.94
CA SER A 195 -28.60 -32.68 44.02
C SER A 195 -29.32 -33.99 43.69
N TYR A 196 -29.88 -34.10 42.48
CA TYR A 196 -30.59 -35.30 42.03
C TYR A 196 -29.61 -36.43 41.72
N GLU A 197 -29.89 -37.64 42.22
CA GLU A 197 -28.97 -38.79 42.18
C GLU A 197 -28.44 -39.12 40.77
N GLY A 198 -29.26 -38.91 39.72
CA GLY A 198 -28.86 -39.12 38.33
C GLY A 198 -27.69 -38.25 37.85
N PHE A 199 -27.40 -37.12 38.49
CA PHE A 199 -26.27 -36.25 38.10
C PHE A 199 -24.92 -36.68 38.67
N ASN A 200 -24.91 -37.59 39.65
CA ASN A 200 -23.68 -38.10 40.25
C ASN A 200 -22.81 -38.85 39.23
N GLU A 201 -23.43 -39.58 38.31
CA GLU A 201 -22.72 -40.33 37.27
C GLU A 201 -21.96 -39.38 36.32
N TYR A 202 -22.59 -38.29 35.87
CA TYR A 202 -21.93 -37.29 35.03
C TYR A 202 -20.76 -36.64 35.76
N SER A 203 -20.94 -36.29 37.04
CA SER A 203 -19.87 -35.71 37.86
C SER A 203 -18.68 -36.66 38.03
N GLN A 204 -18.92 -37.94 38.30
CA GLN A 204 -17.84 -38.93 38.48
C GLN A 204 -17.07 -39.19 37.20
N LEU A 205 -17.76 -39.42 36.08
CA LEU A 205 -17.14 -39.65 34.79
C LEU A 205 -16.27 -38.46 34.35
N ASN A 206 -16.82 -37.25 34.44
CA ASN A 206 -16.14 -36.07 33.93
C ASN A 206 -15.02 -35.58 34.87
N ARG A 207 -15.08 -35.90 36.17
CA ARG A 207 -13.92 -35.77 37.05
C ARG A 207 -12.76 -36.63 36.58
N GLN A 208 -13.03 -37.90 36.26
CA GLN A 208 -11.99 -38.81 35.75
C GLN A 208 -11.44 -38.33 34.40
N ARG A 209 -12.32 -37.94 33.46
CA ARG A 209 -11.91 -37.38 32.16
C ARG A 209 -11.04 -36.14 32.31
N LEU A 210 -11.42 -35.15 33.13
CA LEU A 210 -10.60 -33.96 33.35
C LEU A 210 -9.23 -34.28 33.95
N LYS A 211 -9.15 -35.25 34.86
CA LYS A 211 -7.87 -35.70 35.43
C LYS A 211 -6.94 -36.25 34.35
N GLU A 212 -7.49 -37.03 33.42
CA GLU A 212 -6.76 -37.56 32.26
C GLU A 212 -6.34 -36.45 31.29
N GLU A 213 -7.26 -35.54 30.91
CA GLU A 213 -6.97 -34.40 30.04
C GLU A 213 -5.87 -33.49 30.60
N LEU A 214 -5.94 -33.17 31.90
CA LEU A 214 -4.94 -32.33 32.56
C LEU A 214 -3.54 -32.97 32.54
N THR A 215 -3.47 -34.26 32.85
CA THR A 215 -2.22 -35.02 32.85
C THR A 215 -1.66 -35.20 31.44
N PHE A 216 -2.55 -35.28 30.44
CA PHE A 216 -2.15 -35.37 29.05
C PHE A 216 -1.66 -34.02 28.50
N ALA A 217 -2.34 -32.90 28.79
CA ALA A 217 -2.14 -31.63 28.10
C ALA A 217 -0.82 -30.91 28.45
N PHE A 218 -0.32 -31.06 29.68
CA PHE A 218 0.87 -30.35 30.18
C PHE A 218 2.01 -31.31 30.53
N THR A 219 3.25 -30.83 30.40
CA THR A 219 4.42 -31.45 31.01
C THR A 219 4.54 -31.05 32.48
N ASP A 220 5.41 -31.73 33.23
CA ASP A 220 5.72 -31.36 34.62
C ASP A 220 6.36 -29.94 34.72
N GLU A 221 7.00 -29.48 33.64
CA GLU A 221 7.54 -28.12 33.51
C GLU A 221 6.46 -27.08 33.15
N GLY A 222 5.18 -27.49 33.03
CA GLY A 222 4.05 -26.62 32.74
C GLY A 222 3.93 -26.21 31.27
N VAL A 223 4.64 -26.88 30.36
CA VAL A 223 4.56 -26.61 28.93
C VAL A 223 3.40 -27.40 28.32
N HIS A 224 2.54 -26.71 27.59
CA HIS A 224 1.45 -27.32 26.85
C HIS A 224 1.99 -28.08 25.62
N LYS A 225 1.53 -29.31 25.41
CA LYS A 225 2.14 -30.23 24.43
C LYS A 225 1.79 -29.95 22.96
N GLU A 226 0.88 -29.01 22.66
CA GLU A 226 0.42 -28.69 21.30
C GLU A 226 1.32 -27.67 20.55
N ASN A 227 2.63 -27.59 20.84
CA ASN A 227 3.61 -26.87 20.02
C ASN A 227 3.37 -25.36 19.76
N SER A 228 2.49 -24.68 20.49
CA SER A 228 2.11 -23.27 20.25
C SER A 228 2.04 -22.45 21.55
N PRO A 229 2.79 -21.34 21.65
CA PRO A 229 2.61 -20.34 22.70
C PRO A 229 1.20 -19.77 22.81
N GLY A 230 0.50 -19.60 21.68
CA GLY A 230 -0.91 -19.17 21.68
C GLY A 230 -1.80 -20.18 22.42
N TYR A 231 -1.59 -21.47 22.16
CA TYR A 231 -2.31 -22.55 22.87
C TYR A 231 -1.88 -22.71 24.33
N GLN A 232 -0.59 -22.47 24.67
CA GLN A 232 -0.14 -22.36 26.06
C GLN A 232 -0.98 -21.34 26.84
N LYS A 233 -1.13 -20.13 26.30
CA LYS A 233 -1.93 -19.06 26.91
C LYS A 233 -3.40 -19.45 27.04
N MET A 234 -3.99 -19.99 25.97
CA MET A 234 -5.39 -20.41 25.96
C MET A 234 -5.67 -21.46 27.04
N MET A 235 -4.84 -22.51 27.10
CA MET A 235 -5.02 -23.61 28.04
C MET A 235 -4.69 -23.22 29.47
N LEU A 236 -3.73 -22.33 29.71
CA LEU A 236 -3.54 -21.71 31.02
C LEU A 236 -4.80 -20.96 31.48
N GLY A 237 -5.49 -20.28 30.56
CA GLY A 237 -6.78 -19.66 30.84
C GLY A 237 -7.82 -20.69 31.33
N ARG A 238 -7.87 -21.87 30.71
CA ARG A 238 -8.76 -22.97 31.11
C ARG A 238 -8.37 -23.61 32.44
N LEU A 239 -7.08 -23.79 32.71
CA LEU A 239 -6.60 -24.21 34.03
C LEU A 239 -7.13 -23.29 35.13
N LYS A 240 -7.02 -21.96 34.93
CA LYS A 240 -7.53 -20.97 35.88
C LYS A 240 -9.05 -21.02 36.03
N GLN A 241 -9.79 -21.38 34.99
CA GLN A 241 -11.24 -21.55 35.08
C GLN A 241 -11.63 -22.71 35.99
N LEU A 242 -10.79 -23.72 36.22
CA LEU A 242 -11.10 -24.81 37.16
C LEU A 242 -11.33 -24.31 38.60
N ARG A 243 -10.81 -23.14 38.97
CA ARG A 243 -11.10 -22.48 40.26
C ARG A 243 -12.60 -22.26 40.51
N THR A 244 -13.39 -22.13 39.45
CA THR A 244 -14.85 -21.95 39.57
C THR A 244 -15.58 -23.21 40.03
N LEU A 245 -14.92 -24.37 40.01
CA LEU A 245 -15.45 -25.63 40.52
C LEU A 245 -15.37 -25.73 42.06
N THR A 246 -14.44 -25.00 42.69
CA THR A 246 -14.27 -25.04 44.15
C THR A 246 -15.53 -24.59 44.92
N PRO A 247 -16.20 -23.47 44.57
CA PRO A 247 -17.47 -23.08 45.17
C PRO A 247 -18.59 -24.12 45.00
N LEU A 248 -18.55 -24.95 43.95
CA LEU A 248 -19.49 -26.06 43.73
C LEU A 248 -19.13 -27.33 44.54
N GLY A 249 -18.10 -27.27 45.39
CA GLY A 249 -17.66 -28.37 46.24
C GLY A 249 -16.61 -29.29 45.63
N GLU A 250 -16.15 -29.00 44.41
CA GLU A 250 -15.17 -29.82 43.70
C GLU A 250 -13.73 -29.32 43.93
N LYS A 251 -13.02 -30.02 44.83
CA LYS A 251 -11.64 -29.68 45.21
C LYS A 251 -10.59 -30.47 44.45
N GLU A 252 -10.86 -31.74 44.08
CA GLU A 252 -9.84 -32.62 43.50
C GLU A 252 -9.30 -32.05 42.18
N ILE A 253 -10.22 -31.65 41.28
CA ILE A 253 -9.83 -31.10 39.97
C ILE A 253 -9.28 -29.68 40.10
N SER A 254 -9.86 -28.86 40.98
CA SER A 254 -9.37 -27.51 41.24
C SER A 254 -7.91 -27.53 41.72
N GLU A 255 -7.60 -28.37 42.71
CA GLU A 255 -6.24 -28.52 43.26
C GLU A 255 -5.28 -29.15 42.25
N LEU A 256 -5.74 -30.08 41.41
CA LEU A 256 -4.92 -30.62 40.31
C LEU A 256 -4.56 -29.52 39.29
N GLY A 257 -5.51 -28.66 38.94
CA GLY A 257 -5.27 -27.51 38.06
C GLY A 257 -4.21 -26.56 38.63
N GLU A 258 -4.27 -26.23 39.92
CA GLU A 258 -3.29 -25.34 40.58
C GLU A 258 -1.84 -25.85 40.46
N LYS A 259 -1.62 -27.17 40.47
CA LYS A 259 -0.28 -27.76 40.30
C LYS A 259 0.38 -27.36 38.97
N TYR A 260 -0.42 -27.24 37.90
CA TYR A 260 0.09 -26.86 36.59
C TYR A 260 0.16 -25.34 36.37
N ILE A 261 -0.74 -24.56 36.99
CA ILE A 261 -0.85 -23.11 36.75
C ILE A 261 0.48 -22.38 36.97
N ILE A 262 1.19 -22.68 38.06
CA ILE A 262 2.44 -21.97 38.40
C ILE A 262 3.51 -22.21 37.33
N ASN A 263 3.75 -23.47 36.98
CA ASN A 263 4.76 -23.82 35.98
C ASN A 263 4.36 -23.33 34.57
N ALA A 264 3.07 -23.41 34.23
CA ALA A 264 2.55 -22.90 32.98
C ALA A 264 2.65 -21.37 32.85
N GLU A 265 2.46 -20.64 33.95
CA GLU A 265 2.74 -19.20 34.01
C GLU A 265 4.22 -18.90 33.86
N ASN A 266 5.09 -19.66 34.53
CA ASN A 266 6.54 -19.48 34.43
C ASN A 266 7.03 -19.67 32.99
N PHE A 267 6.59 -20.72 32.31
CA PHE A 267 6.91 -20.93 30.90
C PHE A 267 6.35 -19.83 30.00
N LEU A 268 5.09 -19.42 30.22
CA LEU A 268 4.48 -18.34 29.45
C LEU A 268 5.26 -17.03 29.62
N ARG A 269 5.72 -16.70 30.84
CA ARG A 269 6.61 -15.55 31.08
C ARG A 269 7.94 -15.72 30.36
N ALA A 270 8.56 -16.89 30.47
CA ALA A 270 9.83 -17.20 29.82
C ALA A 270 9.79 -16.92 28.31
N ILE A 271 8.78 -17.47 27.62
CA ILE A 271 8.66 -17.39 26.15
C ILE A 271 8.13 -16.05 25.65
N THR A 272 7.54 -15.22 26.51
CA THR A 272 7.05 -13.88 26.15
C THR A 272 8.20 -12.97 25.73
N LEU A 273 8.09 -12.39 24.54
CA LEU A 273 9.07 -11.46 23.98
C LEU A 273 9.18 -10.19 24.83
N PRO A 274 10.31 -9.45 24.77
CA PRO A 274 10.49 -8.20 25.51
C PRO A 274 9.44 -7.13 25.23
N ASN A 275 8.82 -7.14 24.04
CA ASN A 275 7.71 -6.24 23.69
C ASN A 275 6.34 -6.64 24.30
N GLY A 276 6.27 -7.73 25.07
CA GLY A 276 5.07 -8.19 25.75
C GLY A 276 4.16 -9.12 24.93
N TYR A 277 4.55 -9.45 23.69
CA TYR A 277 3.82 -10.39 22.83
C TYR A 277 4.47 -11.77 22.80
N LEU A 278 3.75 -12.77 22.30
CA LEU A 278 4.24 -14.12 22.09
C LEU A 278 4.94 -14.23 20.72
N PRO A 279 6.01 -15.05 20.60
CA PRO A 279 6.56 -15.39 19.30
C PRO A 279 5.54 -16.20 18.50
N MET A 280 5.46 -15.97 17.19
CA MET A 280 4.47 -16.62 16.29
C MET A 280 4.84 -18.07 15.96
N ILE A 281 5.36 -18.82 16.93
CA ILE A 281 5.75 -20.22 16.76
C ILE A 281 4.49 -21.09 16.67
N GLY A 282 4.46 -21.97 15.68
CA GLY A 282 3.33 -22.86 15.41
C GLY A 282 2.04 -22.07 15.15
N ASP A 283 0.93 -22.58 15.66
CA ASP A 283 -0.37 -21.92 15.52
C ASP A 283 -0.55 -20.78 16.56
N THR A 284 0.33 -19.78 16.49
CA THR A 284 0.27 -18.55 17.30
C THR A 284 0.08 -17.34 16.38
N ARG A 285 -0.76 -16.39 16.80
CA ARG A 285 -1.05 -15.18 16.01
C ARG A 285 -0.15 -14.02 16.44
N GLY A 286 0.04 -13.07 15.54
CA GLY A 286 0.61 -11.77 15.89
C GLY A 286 -0.24 -11.04 16.94
N ASN A 287 0.40 -10.19 17.73
CA ASN A 287 -0.20 -9.46 18.86
C ASN A 287 -0.76 -10.32 20.01
N ASP A 288 -0.60 -11.64 20.03
CA ASP A 288 -1.00 -12.43 21.19
C ASP A 288 -0.17 -12.02 22.40
N SER A 289 -0.79 -11.39 23.39
CA SER A 289 -0.10 -10.90 24.59
C SER A 289 0.40 -12.06 25.46
N GLY A 290 1.60 -11.93 25.99
CA GLY A 290 2.17 -12.86 26.95
C GLY A 290 2.02 -12.40 28.41
N LEU A 291 2.89 -12.92 29.28
CA LEU A 291 3.03 -12.47 30.66
C LEU A 291 4.40 -11.82 30.86
N PRO A 292 4.51 -10.73 31.63
CA PRO A 292 5.80 -10.08 31.84
C PRO A 292 6.75 -11.00 32.61
N TYR A 293 8.00 -11.01 32.18
CA TYR A 293 9.10 -11.70 32.84
C TYR A 293 9.97 -10.69 33.58
N LEU A 294 10.36 -11.02 34.81
CA LEU A 294 11.33 -10.23 35.57
C LEU A 294 12.73 -10.76 35.23
N GLN A 295 13.53 -9.93 34.56
CA GLN A 295 14.90 -10.28 34.21
C GLN A 295 15.76 -10.43 35.48
N ASN A 296 16.49 -11.55 35.60
CA ASN A 296 17.30 -11.84 36.79
C ASN A 296 18.78 -11.51 36.60
N ASN A 297 19.34 -11.86 35.44
CA ASN A 297 20.73 -11.58 35.07
C ASN A 297 20.82 -10.83 33.73
N ASP A 298 22.02 -10.42 33.32
CA ASP A 298 22.24 -9.83 32.00
C ASP A 298 21.74 -10.75 30.88
N ILE A 299 21.95 -12.05 31.03
CA ILE A 299 21.36 -13.11 30.20
C ILE A 299 20.86 -14.22 31.13
N ASP A 300 19.59 -14.58 30.99
CA ASP A 300 18.98 -15.75 31.62
C ASP A 300 18.85 -16.86 30.56
N ILE A 301 19.31 -18.07 30.89
CA ILE A 301 19.07 -19.30 30.13
C ILE A 301 18.05 -20.12 30.90
N LEU A 302 16.85 -20.25 30.33
CA LEU A 302 15.71 -20.91 30.94
C LEU A 302 15.55 -22.29 30.33
N ASP A 303 15.77 -23.29 31.18
CA ASP A 303 15.80 -24.70 30.83
C ASP A 303 14.39 -25.30 30.89
N TYR A 304 13.90 -25.74 29.71
CA TYR A 304 12.66 -26.48 29.52
C TYR A 304 12.93 -27.69 28.61
N THR A 305 14.12 -28.32 28.75
CA THR A 305 14.58 -29.35 27.82
C THR A 305 13.69 -30.59 27.82
N ASN A 306 13.07 -30.94 28.96
CA ASN A 306 12.14 -32.08 29.01
C ASN A 306 10.86 -31.82 28.20
N SER A 307 10.53 -30.56 27.96
CA SER A 307 9.45 -30.12 27.07
C SER A 307 9.93 -29.77 25.66
N GLY A 308 11.24 -29.83 25.40
CA GLY A 308 11.85 -29.57 24.09
C GLY A 308 12.10 -28.09 23.78
N TYR A 309 12.28 -27.24 24.81
CA TYR A 309 12.57 -25.82 24.64
C TYR A 309 13.80 -25.37 25.44
N VAL A 310 14.55 -24.44 24.88
CA VAL A 310 15.50 -23.60 25.63
C VAL A 310 15.24 -22.14 25.27
N ILE A 311 15.07 -21.29 26.28
CA ILE A 311 14.77 -19.87 26.10
C ILE A 311 15.89 -19.03 26.68
N ILE A 312 16.53 -18.20 25.86
CA ILE A 312 17.59 -17.29 26.29
C ILE A 312 17.02 -15.88 26.23
N ARG A 313 17.18 -15.08 27.28
CA ARG A 313 16.68 -13.70 27.27
C ARG A 313 17.48 -12.77 28.15
N GLY A 314 17.54 -11.50 27.77
CA GLY A 314 18.22 -10.48 28.55
C GLY A 314 18.67 -9.31 27.70
N ARG A 315 19.88 -8.81 27.96
CA ARG A 315 20.49 -7.71 27.22
C ARG A 315 21.90 -8.04 26.77
N ILE A 316 22.18 -7.75 25.51
CA ILE A 316 23.54 -7.72 24.95
C ILE A 316 23.71 -6.43 24.18
N LEU A 317 24.91 -5.86 24.16
CA LEU A 317 25.20 -4.65 23.37
C LEU A 317 24.20 -3.50 23.68
N ASP A 318 23.79 -3.40 24.95
CA ASP A 318 22.75 -2.50 25.47
C ASP A 318 21.34 -2.66 24.87
N LYS A 319 21.07 -3.75 24.15
CA LYS A 319 19.78 -4.05 23.51
C LYS A 319 19.15 -5.32 24.06
N ASP A 320 17.82 -5.37 24.10
CA ASP A 320 17.10 -6.57 24.51
C ASP A 320 17.30 -7.70 23.50
N ILE A 321 17.55 -8.91 23.99
CA ILE A 321 17.63 -10.14 23.20
C ILE A 321 16.70 -11.20 23.77
N HIS A 322 16.07 -11.98 22.88
CA HIS A 322 15.29 -13.15 23.23
C HIS A 322 15.43 -14.22 22.13
N ILE A 323 15.83 -15.42 22.51
CA ILE A 323 16.03 -16.57 21.63
C ILE A 323 15.17 -17.71 22.13
N VAL A 324 14.43 -18.35 21.23
CA VAL A 324 13.76 -19.63 21.50
C VAL A 324 14.37 -20.68 20.60
N PHE A 325 14.93 -21.72 21.19
CA PHE A 325 15.29 -22.94 20.47
C PHE A 325 14.25 -24.02 20.76
N LYS A 326 13.65 -24.58 19.71
CA LYS A 326 12.54 -25.55 19.80
C LYS A 326 12.93 -26.87 19.13
N ALA A 327 12.80 -27.96 19.88
CA ALA A 327 12.99 -29.33 19.43
C ALA A 327 12.00 -30.25 20.17
N CYS A 328 10.71 -30.16 19.83
CA CYS A 328 9.64 -30.89 20.51
C CYS A 328 8.62 -31.48 19.52
N HIS A 329 8.10 -32.68 19.81
CA HIS A 329 7.02 -33.30 19.06
C HIS A 329 6.15 -34.20 19.96
N MET A 330 5.70 -33.68 21.10
CA MET A 330 4.91 -34.44 22.06
C MET A 330 3.44 -34.65 21.62
N SER A 331 2.97 -33.87 20.65
CA SER A 331 1.64 -33.95 20.04
C SER A 331 1.70 -33.60 18.55
N HIS A 332 0.82 -34.20 17.75
CA HIS A 332 0.68 -33.91 16.31
C HIS A 332 -0.21 -32.69 16.04
N TYR A 333 -0.97 -32.20 17.04
CA TYR A 333 -1.79 -31.01 16.91
C TYR A 333 -0.93 -29.75 16.80
N HIS A 334 -1.37 -28.81 15.94
CA HIS A 334 -0.74 -27.50 15.70
C HIS A 334 0.75 -27.57 15.31
N ARG A 335 1.18 -28.75 14.85
CA ARG A 335 2.56 -29.08 14.53
C ARG A 335 2.98 -28.59 13.16
N HIS A 336 4.15 -27.98 13.08
CA HIS A 336 4.80 -27.54 11.84
C HIS A 336 6.10 -28.35 11.61
N ASP A 337 6.76 -28.15 10.47
CA ASP A 337 8.05 -28.75 10.11
C ASP A 337 9.21 -27.93 10.69
N ASP A 338 9.10 -27.62 11.98
CA ASP A 338 9.86 -26.61 12.71
C ASP A 338 10.77 -27.21 13.79
N ASP A 339 11.17 -28.47 13.64
CA ASP A 339 12.17 -29.07 14.51
C ASP A 339 13.51 -28.39 14.41
N LEU A 340 14.18 -28.23 15.56
CA LEU A 340 15.46 -27.56 15.68
C LEU A 340 15.39 -26.08 15.25
N SER A 341 14.20 -25.49 15.25
CA SER A 341 14.00 -24.10 14.85
C SER A 341 14.57 -23.13 15.89
N ILE A 342 15.07 -21.99 15.39
CA ILE A 342 15.49 -20.86 16.21
C ILE A 342 14.64 -19.63 15.89
N HIS A 343 14.02 -19.06 16.92
CA HIS A 343 13.39 -17.74 16.85
C HIS A 343 14.29 -16.73 17.56
N LEU A 344 14.58 -15.58 16.94
CA LEU A 344 15.46 -14.56 17.49
C LEU A 344 14.78 -13.19 17.44
N TYR A 345 14.64 -12.56 18.60
CA TYR A 345 14.29 -11.17 18.77
C TYR A 345 15.51 -10.39 19.27
N PHE A 346 15.77 -9.24 18.66
CA PHE A 346 16.83 -8.33 19.05
C PHE A 346 16.40 -6.88 18.83
N ASP A 347 16.56 -6.05 19.86
CA ASP A 347 16.42 -4.60 19.77
C ASP A 347 15.09 -4.12 19.16
N GLY A 348 13.97 -4.62 19.69
CA GLY A 348 12.64 -4.23 19.20
C GLY A 348 12.15 -5.00 17.97
N LYS A 349 12.99 -5.83 17.35
CA LYS A 349 12.70 -6.50 16.08
C LYS A 349 12.80 -8.01 16.19
N ILE A 350 11.89 -8.71 15.50
CA ILE A 350 12.02 -10.15 15.27
C ILE A 350 12.97 -10.33 14.07
N ILE A 351 14.17 -10.83 14.36
CA ILE A 351 15.28 -10.97 13.41
C ILE A 351 15.17 -12.29 12.64
N LEU A 352 15.07 -13.41 13.35
CA LEU A 352 14.75 -14.73 12.79
C LEU A 352 13.35 -15.10 13.26
N ALA A 353 12.41 -15.17 12.32
CA ALA A 353 10.99 -15.23 12.60
C ALA A 353 10.41 -16.65 12.42
N ASP A 354 9.10 -16.78 12.61
CA ASP A 354 8.30 -17.94 12.24
C ASP A 354 7.13 -17.48 11.37
N GLY A 355 6.61 -18.37 10.52
CA GLY A 355 5.51 -18.08 9.60
C GLY A 355 4.18 -17.77 10.28
N GLY A 356 3.93 -18.38 11.45
CA GLY A 356 2.67 -18.24 12.18
C GLY A 356 1.52 -19.06 11.61
N LEU A 357 0.30 -18.77 12.09
CA LEU A 357 -0.89 -19.60 11.89
C LEU A 357 -1.44 -19.61 10.45
N GLY A 358 -1.66 -18.45 9.82
CA GLY A 358 -2.41 -18.38 8.55
C GLY A 358 -3.90 -18.65 8.74
N SER A 359 -4.35 -19.79 8.25
CA SER A 359 -5.70 -20.34 8.42
C SER A 359 -5.66 -21.73 9.08
N HIS A 360 -6.82 -22.35 9.31
CA HIS A 360 -6.92 -23.76 9.71
C HIS A 360 -7.27 -24.68 8.54
N ASN A 361 -7.35 -24.16 7.31
CA ASN A 361 -7.69 -24.99 6.16
C ASN A 361 -6.43 -25.66 5.62
N GLU A 362 -6.26 -26.94 5.97
CA GLU A 362 -5.09 -27.74 5.61
C GLU A 362 -4.90 -27.99 4.10
N LYS A 363 -5.84 -27.54 3.26
CA LYS A 363 -5.75 -27.58 1.80
C LYS A 363 -5.26 -26.26 1.18
N ASP A 364 -5.20 -25.17 1.93
CA ASP A 364 -4.73 -23.87 1.43
C ASP A 364 -3.22 -23.94 1.16
N ILE A 365 -2.77 -23.42 0.01
CA ILE A 365 -1.35 -23.44 -0.36
C ILE A 365 -0.51 -22.62 0.62
N GLU A 366 -1.06 -21.51 1.11
CA GLU A 366 -0.43 -20.65 2.11
C GLU A 366 -0.29 -21.39 3.44
N ARG A 367 -1.33 -22.09 3.91
CA ARG A 367 -1.28 -22.91 5.14
C ARG A 367 -0.25 -24.04 5.02
N ILE A 368 -0.24 -24.75 3.89
CA ILE A 368 0.74 -25.82 3.64
C ILE A 368 2.17 -25.28 3.72
N THR A 369 2.41 -24.10 3.13
CA THR A 369 3.72 -23.46 3.09
C THR A 369 4.13 -22.90 4.46
N LEU A 370 3.21 -22.31 5.22
CA LEU A 370 3.46 -21.81 6.58
C LEU A 370 3.85 -22.92 7.57
N ARG A 371 3.40 -24.16 7.34
CA ARG A 371 3.79 -25.33 8.14
C ARG A 371 5.08 -26.01 7.66
N ALA A 372 5.63 -25.59 6.51
CA ALA A 372 6.80 -26.22 5.90
C ALA A 372 8.09 -25.54 6.36
N TYR A 373 9.22 -26.25 6.24
CA TYR A 373 10.55 -25.75 6.63
C TYR A 373 10.88 -24.36 6.05
N SER A 374 10.33 -24.02 4.88
CA SER A 374 10.52 -22.73 4.20
C SER A 374 10.00 -21.53 5.01
N ALA A 375 9.13 -21.74 5.99
CA ALA A 375 8.60 -20.71 6.90
C ALA A 375 9.28 -20.70 8.28
N HIS A 376 10.33 -21.52 8.47
CA HIS A 376 11.02 -21.67 9.75
C HIS A 376 12.54 -21.54 9.58
N ASN A 377 13.22 -21.22 10.67
CA ASN A 377 14.68 -21.23 10.74
C ASN A 377 15.16 -22.60 11.22
N SER A 378 14.92 -23.66 10.44
CA SER A 378 15.21 -25.06 10.77
C SER A 378 16.10 -25.73 9.72
N PRO A 379 16.83 -26.81 10.07
CA PRO A 379 17.49 -27.65 9.10
C PRO A 379 16.50 -28.67 8.51
N TYR A 380 16.73 -29.07 7.26
CA TYR A 380 15.89 -30.04 6.57
C TYR A 380 16.70 -30.90 5.59
N PHE A 381 16.07 -31.94 5.06
CA PHE A 381 16.60 -32.73 3.96
C PHE A 381 15.88 -32.41 2.65
N THR A 382 16.64 -32.20 1.58
CA THR A 382 16.06 -32.03 0.24
C THR A 382 15.25 -33.27 -0.16
N ASP A 383 14.15 -33.07 -0.88
CA ASP A 383 13.31 -34.14 -1.46
C ASP A 383 12.74 -35.15 -0.44
N THR A 384 12.72 -34.81 0.85
CA THR A 384 12.18 -35.67 1.91
C THR A 384 11.13 -34.90 2.73
N PRO A 385 9.87 -35.34 2.78
CA PRO A 385 8.86 -34.68 3.61
C PRO A 385 9.07 -34.97 5.09
N ALA A 386 8.71 -34.01 5.95
CA ALA A 386 8.70 -34.21 7.39
C ALA A 386 7.51 -35.07 7.84
N LYS A 387 7.74 -35.90 8.85
CA LYS A 387 6.74 -36.75 9.52
C LYS A 387 6.12 -35.98 10.69
N ARG A 388 4.88 -35.55 10.51
CA ARG A 388 4.12 -34.79 11.53
C ARG A 388 3.30 -35.67 12.47
N ASN A 389 3.19 -36.96 12.20
CA ASN A 389 2.53 -37.89 13.11
C ASN A 389 3.58 -38.53 14.03
N VAL A 390 3.39 -38.36 15.33
CA VAL A 390 4.24 -38.93 16.39
C VAL A 390 4.45 -40.44 16.21
N ALA A 391 3.41 -41.17 15.81
CA ALA A 391 3.49 -42.62 15.62
C ALA A 391 4.46 -43.04 14.51
N GLU A 392 4.73 -42.16 13.54
CA GLU A 392 5.62 -42.45 12.40
C GLU A 392 7.12 -42.26 12.74
N LEU A 393 7.42 -41.75 13.94
CA LEU A 393 8.77 -41.53 14.44
C LEU A 393 9.36 -42.76 15.15
N ASN A 394 8.59 -43.83 15.40
CA ASN A 394 9.06 -45.05 16.10
C ASN A 394 9.82 -44.73 17.40
N ASP A 395 9.24 -43.92 18.27
CA ASP A 395 9.81 -43.45 19.55
C ASP A 395 11.07 -42.57 19.45
N LEU A 396 11.49 -42.17 18.24
CA LEU A 396 12.61 -41.25 18.01
C LEU A 396 12.17 -39.78 18.09
N GLN A 397 11.70 -39.39 19.28
CA GLN A 397 11.30 -38.01 19.57
C GLN A 397 12.48 -37.04 19.46
N PRO A 398 12.24 -35.78 19.04
CA PRO A 398 13.28 -34.77 19.10
C PRO A 398 13.67 -34.48 20.56
N THR A 399 14.94 -34.15 20.76
CA THR A 399 15.52 -33.87 22.06
C THR A 399 16.30 -32.57 22.02
N VAL A 400 16.47 -31.95 23.19
CA VAL A 400 17.36 -30.80 23.39
C VAL A 400 18.10 -30.96 24.71
N GLU A 401 19.34 -30.50 24.76
CA GLU A 401 20.17 -30.44 25.97
C GLU A 401 21.02 -29.17 25.99
N ILE A 402 21.39 -28.73 27.19
CA ILE A 402 22.29 -27.59 27.42
C ILE A 402 23.66 -28.12 27.86
N ASN A 403 24.69 -27.85 27.06
CA ASN A 403 26.06 -28.31 27.26
C ASN A 403 27.01 -27.11 27.37
N GLY A 404 27.04 -26.47 28.54
CA GLY A 404 27.80 -25.23 28.73
C GLY A 404 27.25 -24.10 27.85
N ASP A 405 28.07 -23.54 26.98
CA ASP A 405 27.67 -22.48 26.03
C ASP A 405 26.97 -23.00 24.77
N PHE A 406 26.68 -24.30 24.72
CA PHE A 406 26.05 -24.95 23.56
C PHE A 406 24.64 -25.41 23.91
N ILE A 407 23.69 -25.16 23.01
CA ILE A 407 22.39 -25.84 23.00
C ILE A 407 22.42 -26.86 21.87
N VAL A 408 22.19 -28.12 22.20
CA VAL A 408 22.26 -29.22 21.22
C VAL A 408 20.87 -29.82 21.08
N GLY A 409 20.35 -29.85 19.87
CA GLY A 409 19.09 -30.52 19.55
C GLY A 409 19.28 -31.62 18.52
N GLU A 410 18.47 -32.67 18.62
CA GLU A 410 18.41 -33.77 17.66
C GLU A 410 16.96 -34.01 17.23
N SER A 411 16.74 -34.34 15.95
CA SER A 411 15.41 -34.74 15.44
C SER A 411 15.53 -35.82 14.37
N ASN A 412 14.48 -36.64 14.26
CA ASN A 412 14.32 -37.66 13.22
C ASN A 412 13.06 -37.39 12.36
N CYS A 413 12.56 -36.16 12.33
CA CYS A 413 11.31 -35.83 11.64
C CYS A 413 11.33 -36.15 10.13
N TYR A 414 12.49 -36.16 9.48
CA TYR A 414 12.66 -36.55 8.08
C TYR A 414 13.00 -38.05 7.89
N GLY A 415 12.85 -38.87 8.93
CA GLY A 415 13.23 -40.29 8.92
C GLY A 415 14.73 -40.55 9.12
N TYR A 416 15.56 -39.50 9.10
CA TYR A 416 16.99 -39.55 9.40
C TYR A 416 17.33 -38.55 10.50
N LYS A 417 18.35 -38.87 11.29
CA LYS A 417 18.83 -38.02 12.37
C LYS A 417 19.47 -36.75 11.83
N ILE A 418 18.92 -35.61 12.21
CA ILE A 418 19.52 -34.27 12.08
C ILE A 418 19.90 -33.80 13.48
N ARG A 419 21.04 -33.13 13.58
CA ARG A 419 21.53 -32.56 14.82
C ARG A 419 21.94 -31.11 14.59
N ARG A 420 21.42 -30.21 15.42
CA ARG A 420 21.75 -28.77 15.41
C ARG A 420 22.41 -28.39 16.73
N GLU A 421 23.53 -27.68 16.65
CA GLU A 421 24.14 -26.99 17.77
C GLU A 421 24.01 -25.48 17.63
N ILE A 422 23.61 -24.79 18.70
CA ILE A 422 23.67 -23.35 18.83
C ILE A 422 24.82 -23.00 19.78
N ASN A 423 25.86 -22.35 19.27
CA ASN A 423 27.01 -21.89 20.03
C ASN A 423 26.82 -20.44 20.47
N LEU A 424 26.73 -20.24 21.79
CA LEU A 424 26.48 -18.96 22.44
C LEU A 424 27.74 -18.33 23.04
N SER A 425 28.92 -18.94 22.89
CA SER A 425 30.18 -18.45 23.50
C SER A 425 30.55 -17.01 23.14
N ARG A 426 30.01 -16.48 22.03
CA ARG A 426 30.21 -15.10 21.55
C ARG A 426 28.93 -14.27 21.50
N ILE A 427 27.90 -14.66 22.25
CA ILE A 427 26.62 -13.93 22.28
C ILE A 427 26.78 -12.50 22.80
N SER A 428 27.71 -12.25 23.73
CA SER A 428 28.03 -10.91 24.23
C SER A 428 28.60 -9.97 23.15
N GLU A 429 29.23 -10.54 22.12
CA GLU A 429 29.69 -9.83 20.92
C GLU A 429 28.58 -9.69 19.85
N GLY A 430 27.38 -10.22 20.10
CA GLY A 430 26.29 -10.29 19.12
C GLY A 430 26.50 -11.33 18.04
N VAL A 431 27.24 -12.41 18.31
CA VAL A 431 27.49 -13.50 17.36
C VAL A 431 26.92 -14.82 17.89
N ILE A 432 26.07 -15.48 17.09
CA ILE A 432 25.51 -16.80 17.37
C ILE A 432 26.01 -17.77 16.30
N GLY A 433 26.67 -18.85 16.72
CA GLY A 433 27.08 -19.93 15.81
C GLY A 433 25.97 -20.97 15.69
N ILE A 434 25.70 -21.45 14.48
CA ILE A 434 24.75 -22.52 14.20
C ILE A 434 25.49 -23.61 13.43
N ILE A 435 25.45 -24.84 13.93
CA ILE A 435 26.06 -26.00 13.29
C ILE A 435 24.98 -27.05 13.06
N ASP A 436 24.64 -27.28 11.80
CA ASP A 436 23.76 -28.36 11.40
C ASP A 436 24.55 -29.55 10.90
N SER A 437 24.18 -30.75 11.32
CA SER A 437 24.89 -31.97 10.98
C SER A 437 23.96 -33.18 10.85
N SER A 438 24.37 -34.17 10.07
CA SER A 438 23.71 -35.47 10.01
C SER A 438 24.70 -36.60 9.73
N ASN A 439 24.39 -37.79 10.23
CA ASN A 439 25.20 -38.99 9.96
C ASN A 439 24.80 -39.73 8.68
N HIS A 440 23.78 -39.28 7.94
CA HIS A 440 23.28 -39.97 6.74
C HIS A 440 24.32 -40.01 5.61
N ASP A 441 24.52 -41.20 5.02
CA ASP A 441 25.39 -41.46 3.87
C ASP A 441 24.52 -41.72 2.62
N GLY A 442 24.12 -40.67 1.90
CA GLY A 442 23.19 -40.80 0.77
C GLY A 442 23.17 -39.62 -0.20
N HIS A 443 22.31 -39.73 -1.22
CA HIS A 443 22.06 -38.69 -2.24
C HIS A 443 21.22 -37.50 -1.73
N ILE A 444 20.70 -37.59 -0.51
CA ILE A 444 19.83 -36.60 0.13
C ILE A 444 20.69 -35.52 0.76
N ILE A 445 20.43 -34.25 0.44
CA ILE A 445 21.26 -33.12 0.85
C ILE A 445 20.69 -32.50 2.12
N LEU A 446 21.53 -32.33 3.15
CA LEU A 446 21.20 -31.53 4.33
C LEU A 446 21.25 -30.04 3.96
N ALA A 447 20.26 -29.28 4.40
CA ALA A 447 20.19 -27.84 4.21
C ALA A 447 19.84 -27.12 5.51
N SER A 448 20.37 -25.90 5.67
CA SER A 448 20.04 -24.99 6.78
C SER A 448 19.24 -23.82 6.25
N ASN A 449 17.95 -23.74 6.61
CA ASN A 449 17.05 -22.68 6.18
C ASN A 449 17.06 -21.48 7.13
N PHE A 450 16.93 -20.28 6.54
CA PHE A 450 16.85 -19.00 7.24
C PHE A 450 15.66 -18.19 6.71
N TYR A 451 14.87 -17.65 7.64
CA TYR A 451 13.62 -16.96 7.40
C TYR A 451 13.49 -15.73 8.32
N SER A 452 13.16 -14.58 7.72
CA SER A 452 12.96 -13.32 8.44
C SER A 452 11.81 -12.52 7.84
N THR A 453 10.93 -12.00 8.69
CA THR A 453 9.88 -11.07 8.30
C THR A 453 10.40 -9.65 8.01
N LEU A 454 11.67 -9.35 8.30
CA LEU A 454 12.34 -8.11 7.86
C LEU A 454 12.74 -8.14 6.37
N GLY A 455 12.69 -9.33 5.77
CA GLY A 455 13.22 -9.62 4.44
C GLY A 455 14.72 -9.91 4.49
N LEU A 456 15.11 -11.04 3.92
CA LEU A 456 16.51 -11.42 3.69
C LEU A 456 16.87 -11.17 2.23
N PHE A 457 18.13 -10.83 1.98
CA PHE A 457 18.69 -10.80 0.64
C PHE A 457 20.10 -11.36 0.60
N SER A 458 20.43 -11.99 -0.52
CA SER A 458 21.75 -12.54 -0.76
C SER A 458 22.73 -11.47 -1.22
N ALA A 459 23.91 -11.45 -0.60
CA ALA A 459 25.07 -10.63 -0.94
C ALA A 459 26.29 -11.54 -1.10
N GLY A 460 26.30 -12.34 -2.18
CA GLY A 460 27.27 -13.40 -2.40
C GLY A 460 26.92 -14.65 -1.61
N ASP A 461 27.84 -15.13 -0.78
CA ASP A 461 27.61 -16.26 0.14
C ASP A 461 26.91 -15.82 1.45
N ARG A 462 26.56 -14.55 1.61
CA ARG A 462 25.98 -13.99 2.83
C ARG A 462 24.51 -13.66 2.65
N LEU A 463 23.73 -13.78 3.71
CA LEU A 463 22.39 -13.18 3.79
C LEU A 463 22.44 -11.97 4.69
N LEU A 464 21.81 -10.88 4.25
CA LEU A 464 21.73 -9.64 5.01
C LEU A 464 20.27 -9.29 5.29
N ALA A 465 20.00 -8.73 6.47
CA ALA A 465 18.69 -8.18 6.83
C ALA A 465 18.88 -6.80 7.49
N PRO A 466 18.19 -5.74 7.03
CA PRO A 466 18.44 -4.40 7.52
C PRO A 466 17.75 -4.19 8.87
N ILE A 467 18.54 -3.93 9.91
CA ILE A 467 18.04 -3.63 11.27
C ILE A 467 17.91 -2.12 11.45
N TYR A 468 18.92 -1.36 11.03
CA TYR A 468 18.98 0.11 11.08
C TYR A 468 19.59 0.68 9.79
N PRO A 469 19.53 2.01 9.56
CA PRO A 469 20.20 2.63 8.42
C PRO A 469 21.73 2.38 8.34
N ASP A 470 22.36 2.05 9.47
CA ASP A 470 23.81 1.82 9.61
C ASP A 470 24.19 0.43 10.14
N LYS A 471 23.19 -0.41 10.48
CA LYS A 471 23.39 -1.76 11.03
C LYS A 471 22.47 -2.79 10.39
N SER A 472 22.99 -3.98 10.15
CA SER A 472 22.23 -5.11 9.59
C SER A 472 22.57 -6.40 10.33
N LEU A 473 21.68 -7.37 10.21
CA LEU A 473 21.95 -8.77 10.43
C LEU A 473 22.83 -9.28 9.28
N GLU A 474 23.86 -10.05 9.58
CA GLU A 474 24.60 -10.86 8.61
C GLU A 474 24.53 -12.34 9.00
N ILE A 475 24.10 -13.19 8.08
CA ILE A 475 24.16 -14.64 8.19
C ILE A 475 25.23 -15.10 7.20
N LYS A 476 26.31 -15.69 7.71
CA LYS A 476 27.48 -16.03 6.90
C LYS A 476 27.92 -17.48 7.14
N PRO A 477 27.95 -18.33 6.11
CA PRO A 477 28.48 -19.68 6.22
C PRO A 477 30.00 -19.62 6.41
N LYS A 478 30.56 -20.55 7.18
CA LYS A 478 32.01 -20.63 7.41
C LYS A 478 32.78 -21.04 6.16
N SER A 479 32.16 -21.90 5.35
CA SER A 479 32.64 -22.23 4.00
C SER A 479 31.83 -21.43 2.98
N PRO A 480 32.46 -20.81 1.97
CA PRO A 480 31.72 -20.04 0.96
C PRO A 480 30.73 -20.93 0.21
N THR A 481 29.43 -20.71 0.46
CA THR A 481 28.31 -21.45 -0.13
C THR A 481 27.26 -20.44 -0.53
N LEU A 482 26.79 -20.49 -1.78
CA LEU A 482 25.69 -19.63 -2.21
C LEU A 482 24.36 -20.14 -1.64
N PRO A 483 23.47 -19.25 -1.16
CA PRO A 483 22.16 -19.66 -0.68
C PRO A 483 21.18 -19.89 -1.85
N GLU A 484 20.34 -20.91 -1.73
CA GLU A 484 19.16 -21.13 -2.58
C GLU A 484 17.94 -20.40 -2.03
N ILE A 485 17.06 -19.94 -2.92
CA ILE A 485 15.85 -19.18 -2.57
C ILE A 485 14.65 -20.11 -2.51
N ASN A 486 13.88 -20.05 -1.43
CA ASN A 486 12.62 -20.75 -1.27
C ASN A 486 11.46 -19.75 -1.21
N LYS A 487 10.39 -19.98 -1.98
CA LYS A 487 9.14 -19.23 -1.81
C LYS A 487 8.48 -19.63 -0.49
N SER A 488 7.98 -18.65 0.24
CA SER A 488 7.36 -18.81 1.55
C SER A 488 6.28 -17.75 1.77
N PHE A 489 5.71 -17.71 2.98
CA PHE A 489 4.75 -16.70 3.43
C PHE A 489 4.98 -16.31 4.89
N SER A 490 4.36 -15.21 5.33
CA SER A 490 4.06 -14.96 6.74
C SER A 490 2.59 -14.62 6.94
N SER A 491 2.08 -14.93 8.13
CA SER A 491 0.74 -14.54 8.55
C SER A 491 0.75 -13.95 9.95
N TYR A 492 0.68 -12.61 10.00
CA TYR A 492 0.61 -11.88 11.27
C TYR A 492 -0.80 -11.93 11.87
N LEU A 493 -1.83 -11.78 11.04
CA LEU A 493 -3.24 -11.88 11.43
C LEU A 493 -3.89 -13.07 10.73
N PHE A 494 -4.92 -13.63 11.37
CA PHE A 494 -5.62 -14.80 10.84
C PHE A 494 -6.24 -14.51 9.46
N GLY A 495 -5.91 -15.35 8.48
CA GLY A 495 -6.37 -15.21 7.10
C GLY A 495 -5.62 -14.17 6.26
N ASP A 496 -4.71 -13.40 6.86
CA ASP A 496 -3.88 -12.43 6.15
C ASP A 496 -2.52 -13.05 5.83
N TYR A 497 -2.14 -12.99 4.55
CA TYR A 497 -0.91 -13.56 4.04
C TYR A 497 -0.08 -12.50 3.34
N ASN A 498 1.22 -12.64 3.48
CA ASN A 498 2.20 -11.88 2.72
C ASN A 498 3.21 -12.91 2.16
N ASP A 499 3.61 -12.80 0.90
CA ASP A 499 4.69 -13.63 0.31
C ASP A 499 5.99 -13.41 1.10
N ILE A 500 6.92 -14.36 1.26
CA ILE A 500 8.32 -14.19 1.74
C ILE A 500 9.24 -15.01 0.86
N ASN A 501 10.51 -14.61 0.75
CA ASN A 501 11.56 -15.55 0.39
C ASN A 501 12.39 -15.93 1.61
N SER A 502 12.53 -17.22 1.88
CA SER A 502 13.55 -17.77 2.76
C SER A 502 14.74 -18.24 1.95
N PHE A 503 15.86 -18.47 2.62
CA PHE A 503 17.11 -18.82 1.99
C PHE A 503 17.75 -20.02 2.68
N SER A 504 18.25 -20.97 1.90
CA SER A 504 18.85 -22.20 2.40
C SER A 504 20.29 -22.34 1.95
N TYR A 505 21.19 -22.65 2.88
CA TYR A 505 22.53 -23.12 2.53
C TYR A 505 22.51 -24.65 2.44
N LEU A 506 22.98 -25.19 1.31
CA LEU A 506 23.05 -26.62 1.08
C LEU A 506 24.43 -27.16 1.44
N CYS A 507 24.48 -28.36 2.02
CA CYS A 507 25.76 -28.99 2.34
C CYS A 507 26.44 -29.48 1.05
N GLY A 508 27.66 -29.01 0.80
CA GLY A 508 28.40 -29.31 -0.43
C GLY A 508 28.92 -30.76 -0.49
N SER A 509 28.25 -31.61 -1.27
CA SER A 509 28.56 -33.03 -1.57
C SER A 509 28.50 -34.02 -0.41
N ALA A 510 28.18 -35.28 -0.69
CA ALA A 510 27.99 -36.40 0.25
C ALA A 510 29.16 -36.68 1.24
N LYS A 511 30.30 -35.97 1.14
CA LYS A 511 31.44 -36.07 2.07
C LYS A 511 31.38 -35.07 3.22
N ASN A 512 30.77 -33.90 3.02
CA ASN A 512 30.53 -32.96 4.12
C ASN A 512 29.17 -33.26 4.71
N LYS A 513 29.16 -33.54 6.02
CA LYS A 513 27.97 -33.93 6.79
C LYS A 513 27.47 -32.78 7.67
N SER A 514 28.00 -31.58 7.48
CA SER A 514 27.70 -30.43 8.33
C SER A 514 27.73 -29.09 7.60
N ILE A 515 26.94 -28.13 8.08
CA ILE A 515 26.93 -26.72 7.66
C ILE A 515 27.11 -25.88 8.91
N GLU A 516 28.09 -24.98 8.90
CA GLU A 516 28.36 -24.05 10.01
C GLU A 516 28.13 -22.62 9.52
N VAL A 517 27.30 -21.88 10.27
CA VAL A 517 26.86 -20.53 9.94
C VAL A 517 27.00 -19.63 11.16
N ASN A 518 27.48 -18.41 10.97
CA ASN A 518 27.45 -17.37 11.99
C ASN A 518 26.35 -16.36 11.69
N VAL A 519 25.57 -16.04 12.72
CA VAL A 519 24.60 -14.95 12.72
C VAL A 519 25.19 -13.79 13.51
N ASN A 520 25.49 -12.68 12.83
CA ASN A 520 26.08 -11.46 13.40
C ASN A 520 25.05 -10.33 13.44
N LEU A 521 24.75 -9.83 14.65
CA LEU A 521 23.73 -8.82 14.91
C LEU A 521 24.22 -7.37 14.72
N GLN A 522 25.52 -7.15 14.46
CA GLN A 522 26.12 -5.82 14.39
C GLN A 522 26.89 -5.55 13.08
N TYR A 523 26.48 -6.16 11.97
CA TYR A 523 27.13 -5.92 10.68
C TYR A 523 26.92 -4.46 10.23
N THR A 524 27.99 -3.77 9.85
CA THR A 524 27.92 -2.42 9.28
C THR A 524 27.92 -2.52 7.76
N PRO A 525 26.82 -2.10 7.09
CA PRO A 525 26.72 -2.13 5.64
C PRO A 525 27.81 -1.31 4.96
N LYS A 526 28.37 -1.86 3.88
CA LYS A 526 29.29 -1.16 2.99
C LYS A 526 28.59 0.02 2.32
N LEU A 527 29.22 1.21 2.39
CA LEU A 527 28.84 2.36 1.58
C LEU A 527 29.23 2.11 0.12
N LEU A 528 28.26 2.19 -0.78
CA LEU A 528 28.45 2.00 -2.22
C LEU A 528 28.68 3.32 -2.95
N HIS A 529 27.85 4.33 -2.66
CA HIS A 529 27.91 5.62 -3.35
C HIS A 529 27.22 6.75 -2.56
N CYS A 530 27.52 8.01 -2.91
CA CYS A 530 26.83 9.19 -2.37
C CYS A 530 26.21 9.98 -3.51
N ILE A 531 24.92 10.29 -3.41
CA ILE A 531 24.19 11.10 -4.39
C ILE A 531 24.13 12.56 -3.90
N TYR A 532 24.36 13.49 -4.84
CA TYR A 532 24.15 14.93 -4.65
C TYR A 532 23.14 15.42 -5.68
N TYR A 533 22.04 16.01 -5.24
CA TYR A 533 20.99 16.49 -6.12
C TYR A 533 20.44 17.83 -5.65
N ARG A 534 20.67 18.87 -6.47
CA ARG A 534 20.38 20.27 -6.14
C ARG A 534 21.04 20.63 -4.79
N ASN A 535 20.25 20.95 -3.77
CA ASN A 535 20.73 21.30 -2.43
C ASN A 535 20.68 20.12 -1.44
N PHE A 536 20.42 18.89 -1.91
CA PHE A 536 20.37 17.68 -1.09
C PHE A 536 21.63 16.83 -1.30
N GLY A 537 22.26 16.41 -0.21
CA GLY A 537 23.43 15.52 -0.22
C GLY A 537 24.39 15.76 0.95
N PRO A 538 25.24 14.78 1.31
CA PRO A 538 25.36 13.47 0.68
C PRO A 538 24.20 12.53 1.07
N ILE A 539 23.57 11.90 0.08
CA ILE A 539 22.59 10.81 0.29
C ILE A 539 23.34 9.50 0.11
N GLU A 540 23.52 8.74 1.19
CA GLU A 540 24.29 7.49 1.21
C GLU A 540 23.50 6.32 0.63
N ILE A 541 24.06 5.64 -0.38
CA ILE A 541 23.59 4.37 -0.91
C ILE A 541 24.49 3.26 -0.39
N LYS A 542 23.92 2.33 0.39
CA LYS A 542 24.62 1.19 1.01
C LYS A 542 24.17 -0.13 0.39
N GLU A 543 24.95 -1.20 0.59
CA GLU A 543 24.61 -2.54 0.05
C GLU A 543 23.27 -3.08 0.58
N THR A 544 22.87 -2.66 1.78
CA THR A 544 21.63 -3.06 2.44
C THR A 544 20.53 -1.99 2.39
N ASN A 545 20.65 -1.02 1.49
CA ASN A 545 19.79 0.16 1.51
C ASN A 545 18.30 -0.24 1.39
N GLN A 546 17.47 0.36 2.22
CA GLN A 546 16.05 0.03 2.32
C GLN A 546 15.18 0.75 1.27
N TRP A 547 15.73 1.24 0.14
CA TRP A 547 15.10 1.94 -1.01
C TRP A 547 13.71 2.64 -0.84
N TYR A 548 13.41 3.10 0.37
CA TYR A 548 12.20 3.76 0.83
C TYR A 548 12.59 5.10 1.41
N PHE A 549 12.68 6.06 0.50
CA PHE A 549 13.21 7.38 0.80
C PHE A 549 12.12 8.42 1.07
N ASP A 550 10.86 8.04 0.89
CA ASP A 550 9.70 8.93 0.91
C ASP A 550 9.49 9.65 2.25
N GLU A 551 9.90 9.03 3.36
CA GLU A 551 9.85 9.64 4.69
C GLU A 551 11.06 10.54 4.98
N LEU A 552 12.15 10.34 4.24
CA LEU A 552 13.43 11.00 4.47
C LEU A 552 13.63 12.24 3.59
N PHE A 553 13.05 12.23 2.38
CA PHE A 553 13.32 13.25 1.37
C PHE A 553 12.06 13.72 0.63
N PRO A 554 12.06 14.95 0.08
CA PRO A 554 10.96 15.43 -0.75
C PRO A 554 10.77 14.59 -2.03
N GLY A 555 9.56 14.57 -2.57
CA GLY A 555 9.20 13.70 -3.69
C GLY A 555 10.05 13.85 -4.95
N ASN A 556 10.56 15.06 -5.26
CA ASN A 556 11.46 15.28 -6.39
C ASN A 556 12.86 14.64 -6.18
N VAL A 557 13.32 14.54 -4.93
CA VAL A 557 14.56 13.83 -4.55
C VAL A 557 14.31 12.32 -4.62
N CYS A 558 13.20 11.82 -4.09
CA CYS A 558 12.84 10.41 -4.20
C CYS A 558 12.69 9.96 -5.65
N HIS A 559 12.00 10.74 -6.48
CA HIS A 559 11.93 10.54 -7.93
C HIS A 559 13.34 10.46 -8.57
N HIS A 560 14.27 11.33 -8.17
CA HIS A 560 15.65 11.27 -8.68
C HIS A 560 16.37 9.98 -8.28
N ILE A 561 16.28 9.57 -7.02
CA ILE A 561 16.91 8.35 -6.52
C ILE A 561 16.30 7.12 -7.21
N MET A 562 14.97 7.01 -7.19
CA MET A 562 14.21 5.84 -7.65
C MET A 562 14.16 5.67 -9.17
N SER A 563 14.48 6.73 -9.94
CA SER A 563 14.64 6.64 -11.40
C SER A 563 15.99 6.03 -11.81
N LEU A 564 16.93 5.85 -10.87
CA LEU A 564 18.28 5.33 -11.10
C LEU A 564 19.11 6.14 -12.13
N ARG A 565 18.64 7.31 -12.56
CA ARG A 565 19.28 8.10 -13.63
C ARG A 565 20.69 8.58 -13.33
N TRP A 566 21.07 8.59 -12.05
CA TRP A 566 22.39 8.94 -11.55
C TRP A 566 23.41 7.80 -11.67
N ILE A 567 22.97 6.56 -11.94
CA ILE A 567 23.88 5.41 -12.13
C ILE A 567 24.84 5.62 -13.30
N LYS A 568 24.41 6.34 -14.34
CA LYS A 568 25.25 6.66 -15.50
C LYS A 568 26.51 7.46 -15.14
N ASP A 569 26.49 8.19 -14.02
CA ASP A 569 27.60 9.03 -13.57
C ASP A 569 28.64 8.24 -12.74
N ILE A 570 28.31 7.00 -12.36
CA ILE A 570 29.21 6.11 -11.63
C ILE A 570 30.23 5.49 -12.59
N LYS A 571 31.53 5.70 -12.34
CA LYS A 571 32.59 5.16 -13.21
C LYS A 571 32.98 3.71 -12.92
N ASN A 572 32.75 3.22 -11.70
CA ASN A 572 33.17 1.89 -11.27
C ASN A 572 32.06 0.85 -11.56
N PRO A 573 32.27 -0.10 -12.49
CA PRO A 573 31.26 -1.10 -12.84
C PRO A 573 30.87 -1.99 -11.67
N SER A 574 31.82 -2.39 -10.82
CA SER A 574 31.54 -3.24 -9.64
C SER A 574 30.59 -2.56 -8.65
N ILE A 575 30.74 -1.24 -8.44
CA ILE A 575 29.82 -0.46 -7.59
C ILE A 575 28.42 -0.40 -8.21
N LYS A 576 28.32 -0.20 -9.54
CA LYS A 576 27.02 -0.23 -10.23
C LYS A 576 26.34 -1.60 -10.03
N LYS A 577 27.07 -2.70 -10.20
CA LYS A 577 26.54 -4.06 -9.99
C LYS A 577 25.99 -4.22 -8.57
N GLU A 578 26.74 -3.82 -7.54
CA GLU A 578 26.30 -3.88 -6.14
C GLU A 578 25.03 -3.04 -5.88
N ILE A 579 24.94 -1.83 -6.45
CA ILE A 579 23.77 -0.95 -6.32
C ILE A 579 22.54 -1.58 -6.98
N ILE A 580 22.68 -2.14 -8.19
CA ILE A 580 21.57 -2.75 -8.92
C ILE A 580 21.09 -4.02 -8.21
N LYS A 581 22.01 -4.88 -7.75
CA LYS A 581 21.66 -6.07 -6.94
C LYS A 581 20.91 -5.64 -5.67
N SER A 582 21.38 -4.60 -4.97
CA SER A 582 20.69 -4.04 -3.80
C SER A 582 19.28 -3.53 -4.13
N PHE A 583 19.12 -2.76 -5.21
CA PHE A 583 17.82 -2.22 -5.66
C PHE A 583 16.83 -3.34 -5.99
N ILE A 584 17.23 -4.30 -6.83
CA ILE A 584 16.35 -5.38 -7.27
C ILE A 584 15.94 -6.24 -6.07
N SER A 585 16.91 -6.59 -5.21
CA SER A 585 16.65 -7.46 -4.08
C SER A 585 15.68 -6.84 -3.06
N TYR A 586 15.86 -5.55 -2.75
CA TYR A 586 14.90 -4.81 -1.94
C TYR A 586 13.49 -4.84 -2.55
N ASN A 587 13.37 -4.60 -3.86
CA ASN A 587 12.07 -4.50 -4.51
C ASN A 587 11.37 -5.86 -4.73
N GLN A 588 12.12 -6.95 -4.67
CA GLN A 588 11.60 -8.32 -4.58
C GLN A 588 11.08 -8.64 -3.18
N SER A 589 11.48 -7.89 -2.15
CA SER A 589 10.94 -8.05 -0.80
C SER A 589 9.47 -7.58 -0.74
N PRO A 590 8.56 -8.40 -0.21
CA PRO A 590 7.14 -8.08 -0.11
C PRO A 590 6.73 -7.33 1.19
N TYR A 591 7.57 -7.27 2.23
CA TYR A 591 7.25 -6.57 3.52
C TYR A 591 7.87 -5.20 3.67
N GLN A 592 8.67 -4.79 2.70
CA GLN A 592 9.36 -3.52 2.78
C GLN A 592 8.42 -2.45 2.20
N ALA A 593 8.21 -1.37 2.96
CA ALA A 593 7.43 -0.23 2.49
C ALA A 593 8.08 0.31 1.22
N LYS A 594 7.42 0.18 0.06
CA LYS A 594 8.02 0.63 -1.21
C LYS A 594 7.76 2.10 -1.44
N SER A 595 8.72 2.78 -2.08
CA SER A 595 8.55 4.18 -2.45
C SER A 595 7.33 4.34 -3.37
N LYS A 596 6.59 5.43 -3.21
CA LYS A 596 5.54 5.89 -4.14
C LYS A 596 6.08 6.15 -5.55
N PHE A 597 7.40 6.28 -5.69
CA PHE A 597 8.12 6.41 -6.96
C PHE A 597 8.70 5.07 -7.47
N TYR A 598 8.36 3.94 -6.84
CA TYR A 598 8.65 2.63 -7.39
C TYR A 598 7.65 2.26 -8.50
N LEU A 599 6.44 1.77 -8.22
CA LEU A 599 5.45 1.38 -9.25
C LEU A 599 4.12 2.13 -9.11
N GLY A 600 3.30 2.13 -10.16
CA GLY A 600 1.97 2.77 -10.21
C GLY A 600 1.97 4.23 -10.72
N GLU A 601 0.78 4.85 -10.72
CA GLU A 601 0.50 6.16 -11.34
C GLU A 601 1.45 7.30 -10.91
N GLN A 602 1.83 7.31 -9.63
CA GLN A 602 2.72 8.33 -9.07
C GLN A 602 4.17 8.15 -9.57
N ALA A 603 4.52 6.94 -9.99
CA ALA A 603 5.84 6.57 -10.47
C ALA A 603 5.99 6.66 -11.99
N ASP A 604 4.93 6.86 -12.79
CA ASP A 604 4.95 6.85 -14.27
C ASP A 604 6.21 7.48 -14.90
N HIS A 605 6.51 8.73 -14.52
CA HIS A 605 7.69 9.44 -15.03
C HIS A 605 9.01 8.88 -14.45
N THR A 606 9.03 8.43 -13.21
CA THR A 606 10.18 7.74 -12.61
C THR A 606 10.47 6.42 -13.31
N THR A 607 9.41 5.65 -13.59
CA THR A 607 9.45 4.32 -14.20
C THR A 607 9.89 4.39 -15.65
N SER A 608 9.44 5.38 -16.44
CA SER A 608 9.94 5.55 -17.82
C SER A 608 11.45 5.77 -17.88
N ILE A 609 11.98 6.63 -16.99
CA ILE A 609 13.43 6.85 -16.89
C ILE A 609 14.13 5.58 -16.40
N ARG A 610 13.58 4.90 -15.39
CA ARG A 610 14.17 3.67 -14.86
C ARG A 610 14.23 2.56 -15.91
N LEU A 611 13.18 2.39 -16.73
CA LEU A 611 13.16 1.43 -17.84
C LEU A 611 14.33 1.68 -18.78
N GLU A 612 14.52 2.92 -19.23
CA GLU A 612 15.66 3.30 -20.09
C GLU A 612 17.02 2.96 -19.45
N ILE A 613 17.18 3.25 -18.16
CA ILE A 613 18.41 2.91 -17.41
C ILE A 613 18.62 1.40 -17.37
N LEU A 614 17.61 0.63 -16.97
CA LEU A 614 17.71 -0.84 -16.86
C LEU A 614 17.99 -1.49 -18.22
N THR A 615 17.34 -1.03 -19.31
CA THR A 615 17.61 -1.53 -20.67
C THR A 615 19.07 -1.29 -21.08
N ASN A 616 19.62 -0.12 -20.78
CA ASN A 616 21.01 0.19 -21.10
C ASN A 616 21.99 -0.66 -20.28
N LEU A 617 21.66 -0.97 -19.02
CA LEU A 617 22.49 -1.80 -18.15
C LEU A 617 22.57 -3.27 -18.59
N ILE A 618 21.56 -3.78 -19.31
CA ILE A 618 21.63 -5.13 -19.93
C ILE A 618 22.81 -5.19 -20.91
N LYS A 619 23.01 -4.14 -21.72
CA LYS A 619 24.13 -4.07 -22.66
C LYS A 619 25.47 -3.80 -21.98
N GLU A 620 25.46 -3.03 -20.88
CA GLU A 620 26.67 -2.71 -20.14
C GLU A 620 27.25 -3.94 -19.42
N PHE A 621 26.40 -4.88 -19.01
CA PHE A 621 26.77 -6.08 -18.25
C PHE A 621 26.44 -7.39 -18.97
N ASP A 622 26.54 -7.41 -20.30
CA ASP A 622 26.25 -8.60 -21.11
C ASP A 622 27.13 -9.82 -20.79
N ASP A 623 28.27 -9.58 -20.12
CA ASP A 623 29.21 -10.58 -19.60
C ASP A 623 28.79 -11.23 -18.27
N ASP A 624 27.80 -10.68 -17.58
CA ASP A 624 27.32 -11.12 -16.25
C ASP A 624 25.89 -11.68 -16.33
N GLU A 625 25.79 -12.96 -16.72
CA GLU A 625 24.51 -13.62 -16.98
C GLU A 625 23.55 -13.57 -15.79
N GLU A 626 24.06 -13.77 -14.57
CA GLU A 626 23.26 -13.73 -13.33
C GLU A 626 22.64 -12.35 -13.13
N LEU A 627 23.44 -11.27 -13.25
CA LEU A 627 22.95 -9.91 -13.10
C LEU A 627 21.96 -9.54 -14.20
N VAL A 628 22.23 -9.93 -15.45
CA VAL A 628 21.33 -9.65 -16.58
C VAL A 628 19.97 -10.31 -16.40
N ILE A 629 19.92 -11.55 -15.86
CA ILE A 629 18.65 -12.21 -15.52
C ILE A 629 17.88 -11.40 -14.48
N LEU A 630 18.54 -10.92 -13.42
CA LEU A 630 17.91 -10.07 -12.41
C LEU A 630 17.38 -8.76 -12.99
N ILE A 631 18.17 -8.08 -13.84
CA ILE A 631 17.76 -6.84 -14.50
C ILE A 631 16.55 -7.08 -15.39
N ARG A 632 16.54 -8.15 -16.19
CA ARG A 632 15.41 -8.50 -17.07
C ARG A 632 14.14 -8.79 -16.26
N TYR A 633 14.26 -9.51 -15.15
CA TYR A 633 13.14 -9.77 -14.24
C TYR A 633 12.55 -8.45 -13.71
N GLU A 634 13.39 -7.55 -13.19
CA GLU A 634 12.95 -6.26 -12.70
C GLU A 634 12.33 -5.42 -13.82
N LEU A 635 12.91 -5.45 -15.03
CA LEU A 635 12.41 -4.73 -16.19
C LEU A 635 11.01 -5.22 -16.59
N LEU A 636 10.78 -6.54 -16.68
CA LEU A 636 9.46 -7.11 -16.98
C LEU A 636 8.42 -6.68 -15.96
N LYS A 637 8.76 -6.69 -14.66
CA LYS A 637 7.86 -6.21 -13.60
C LYS A 637 7.47 -4.74 -13.76
N ASN A 638 8.42 -3.90 -14.19
CA ASN A 638 8.14 -2.49 -14.50
C ASN A 638 7.25 -2.35 -15.75
N ILE A 639 7.50 -3.14 -16.80
CA ILE A 639 6.66 -3.19 -18.01
C ILE A 639 5.22 -3.56 -17.65
N GLU A 640 5.01 -4.64 -16.89
CA GLU A 640 3.68 -5.09 -16.47
C GLU A 640 2.94 -4.02 -15.66
N SER A 641 3.65 -3.32 -14.76
CA SER A 641 3.06 -2.18 -14.05
C SER A 641 2.62 -1.06 -15.00
N CYS A 642 3.41 -0.76 -16.03
CA CYS A 642 3.13 0.28 -17.04
C CYS A 642 1.99 -0.10 -18.00
N ILE A 643 1.66 -1.38 -18.12
CA ILE A 643 0.54 -1.85 -18.95
C ILE A 643 -0.80 -1.74 -18.21
N SER A 644 -0.77 -1.76 -16.87
CA SER A 644 -1.98 -1.65 -16.04
C SER A 644 -2.78 -0.35 -16.26
N ASP A 645 -4.08 -0.38 -15.96
CA ASP A 645 -5.01 0.75 -16.11
C ASP A 645 -4.77 1.93 -15.15
N THR A 646 -3.81 1.81 -14.23
CA THR A 646 -3.46 2.85 -13.25
C THR A 646 -2.56 3.96 -13.84
N TYR A 647 -2.34 3.96 -15.15
CA TYR A 647 -1.42 4.86 -15.84
C TYR A 647 -2.05 6.20 -16.23
N LYS A 648 -1.27 7.31 -16.21
CA LYS A 648 -1.74 8.62 -16.71
C LYS A 648 -1.95 8.62 -18.23
N LYS A 649 -3.22 8.53 -18.64
CA LYS A 649 -3.64 8.55 -20.05
C LYS A 649 -3.83 10.00 -20.56
N GLY A 650 -3.58 10.21 -21.85
CA GLY A 650 -3.92 11.43 -22.59
C GLY A 650 -2.99 12.63 -22.39
N ASN A 651 -1.70 12.41 -22.09
CA ASN A 651 -0.72 13.50 -21.93
C ASN A 651 0.71 13.07 -22.31
N ASN A 652 1.65 14.01 -22.25
CA ASN A 652 3.05 13.77 -22.57
C ASN A 652 3.77 12.71 -21.70
N HIS A 653 3.44 12.58 -20.40
CA HIS A 653 3.95 11.49 -19.56
C HIS A 653 3.52 10.16 -20.15
N GLY A 654 2.23 10.09 -20.53
CA GLY A 654 1.57 9.09 -21.38
C GLY A 654 2.50 8.46 -22.41
N LEU A 655 3.00 9.31 -23.29
CA LEU A 655 3.84 8.95 -24.41
C LEU A 655 5.26 8.54 -23.99
N MET A 656 5.81 9.12 -22.91
CA MET A 656 7.15 8.78 -22.41
C MET A 656 7.24 7.33 -21.91
N VAL A 657 6.23 6.84 -21.17
CA VAL A 657 6.23 5.43 -20.74
C VAL A 657 6.09 4.50 -21.93
N ASP A 658 5.17 4.78 -22.85
CA ASP A 658 4.99 3.93 -24.04
C ASP A 658 6.27 3.83 -24.86
N LYS A 659 6.96 4.97 -25.08
CA LYS A 659 8.29 5.00 -25.68
C LYS A 659 9.27 4.09 -24.91
N ALA A 660 9.39 4.26 -23.60
CA ALA A 660 10.37 3.52 -22.78
C ALA A 660 10.09 2.00 -22.74
N VAL A 661 8.82 1.60 -22.69
CA VAL A 661 8.40 0.19 -22.75
C VAL A 661 8.73 -0.40 -24.11
N LEU A 662 8.34 0.27 -25.21
CA LEU A 662 8.66 -0.18 -26.56
C LEU A 662 10.17 -0.25 -26.80
N ASP A 663 10.92 0.71 -26.27
CA ASP A 663 12.38 0.71 -26.40
C ASP A 663 13.01 -0.49 -25.68
N SER A 664 12.52 -0.80 -24.49
CA SER A 664 12.94 -1.99 -23.74
C SER A 664 12.65 -3.28 -24.51
N ILE A 665 11.43 -3.39 -25.06
CA ILE A 665 10.97 -4.56 -25.84
C ILE A 665 11.80 -4.74 -27.11
N PHE A 666 12.06 -3.68 -27.87
CA PHE A 666 12.79 -3.80 -29.14
C PHE A 666 14.31 -3.89 -28.97
N THR A 667 14.85 -3.62 -27.78
CA THR A 667 16.28 -3.60 -27.53
C THR A 667 16.83 -4.94 -27.02
N ASP A 668 16.05 -5.75 -26.30
CA ASP A 668 16.49 -7.04 -25.72
C ASP A 668 15.59 -8.21 -26.16
N GLU A 669 16.18 -9.30 -26.66
CA GLU A 669 15.44 -10.47 -27.18
C GLU A 669 14.63 -11.23 -26.11
N ALA A 670 15.13 -11.30 -24.87
CA ALA A 670 14.42 -12.00 -23.81
C ALA A 670 13.21 -11.17 -23.36
N ILE A 671 13.35 -9.85 -23.25
CA ILE A 671 12.21 -8.95 -23.01
C ILE A 671 11.22 -9.03 -24.18
N PHE A 672 11.69 -8.99 -25.44
CA PHE A 672 10.83 -9.16 -26.61
C PHE A 672 10.00 -10.44 -26.53
N SER A 673 10.65 -11.58 -26.30
CA SER A 673 9.99 -12.88 -26.23
C SER A 673 8.86 -12.93 -25.19
N ASN A 674 9.07 -12.29 -24.04
CA ASN A 674 8.10 -12.26 -22.95
C ASN A 674 7.00 -11.20 -23.14
N ALA A 675 7.30 -10.03 -23.70
CA ALA A 675 6.39 -8.88 -23.72
C ALA A 675 5.84 -8.52 -25.12
N GLN A 676 6.23 -9.23 -26.19
CA GLN A 676 5.78 -8.94 -27.56
C GLN A 676 4.25 -8.93 -27.74
N HIS A 677 3.53 -9.72 -26.93
CA HIS A 677 2.07 -9.81 -26.97
C HIS A 677 1.39 -8.48 -26.59
N HIS A 678 2.10 -7.58 -25.91
CA HIS A 678 1.61 -6.23 -25.55
C HIS A 678 1.81 -5.19 -26.67
N ILE A 679 2.63 -5.47 -27.68
CA ILE A 679 2.98 -4.49 -28.73
C ILE A 679 1.74 -3.92 -29.45
N PRO A 680 0.74 -4.73 -29.89
CA PRO A 680 -0.44 -4.18 -30.55
C PRO A 680 -1.22 -3.19 -29.66
N PHE A 681 -1.35 -3.52 -28.37
CA PHE A 681 -1.97 -2.64 -27.38
C PHE A 681 -1.17 -1.35 -27.22
N LEU A 682 0.15 -1.44 -27.07
CA LEU A 682 1.04 -0.28 -26.91
C LEU A 682 1.00 0.64 -28.15
N ILE A 683 1.01 0.09 -29.36
CA ILE A 683 0.91 0.87 -30.60
C ILE A 683 -0.44 1.60 -30.66
N ASN A 684 -1.54 0.93 -30.29
CA ASN A 684 -2.84 1.58 -30.23
C ASN A 684 -2.87 2.68 -29.16
N ARG A 685 -2.29 2.42 -27.98
CA ARG A 685 -2.18 3.40 -26.89
C ARG A 685 -1.36 4.61 -27.33
N VAL A 686 -0.21 4.42 -27.96
CA VAL A 686 0.62 5.47 -28.56
C VAL A 686 -0.18 6.34 -29.53
N LYS A 687 -0.99 5.74 -30.41
CA LYS A 687 -1.86 6.51 -31.33
C LYS A 687 -2.86 7.36 -30.55
N CYS A 688 -3.56 6.78 -29.57
CA CYS A 688 -4.47 7.52 -28.71
C CYS A 688 -3.78 8.65 -27.92
N GLN A 689 -2.55 8.44 -27.46
CA GLN A 689 -1.76 9.46 -26.75
C GLN A 689 -1.38 10.60 -27.70
N LEU A 690 -0.87 10.28 -28.89
CA LEU A 690 -0.58 11.27 -29.92
C LEU A 690 -1.82 12.07 -30.30
N ASP A 691 -2.97 11.40 -30.51
CA ASP A 691 -4.25 12.06 -30.81
C ASP A 691 -4.81 12.87 -29.63
N SER A 692 -4.36 12.61 -28.41
CA SER A 692 -4.71 13.42 -27.24
C SER A 692 -3.83 14.67 -27.13
N ILE A 693 -2.56 14.58 -27.53
CA ILE A 693 -1.58 15.66 -27.47
C ILE A 693 -1.68 16.58 -28.70
N PHE A 694 -1.95 16.03 -29.88
CA PHE A 694 -1.99 16.72 -31.16
C PHE A 694 -3.36 16.60 -31.82
N ASP A 695 -3.69 17.55 -32.71
CA ASP A 695 -4.75 17.37 -33.69
C ASP A 695 -4.29 16.60 -34.94
N GLU A 696 -5.22 16.37 -35.86
CA GLU A 696 -5.00 15.69 -37.14
C GLU A 696 -3.97 16.36 -38.06
N ASN A 697 -3.59 17.60 -37.78
CA ASN A 697 -2.61 18.39 -38.54
C ASN A 697 -1.28 18.54 -37.79
N GLY A 698 -1.16 18.01 -36.57
CA GLY A 698 0.08 18.01 -35.78
C GLY A 698 0.24 19.19 -34.83
N PHE A 699 -0.81 19.97 -34.58
CA PHE A 699 -0.81 21.09 -33.64
C PHE A 699 -1.16 20.65 -32.22
N CYS A 700 -0.42 21.14 -31.23
CA CYS A 700 -0.50 20.70 -29.83
C CYS A 700 -1.76 21.23 -29.12
N LYS A 701 -2.33 20.42 -28.23
CA LYS A 701 -3.53 20.71 -27.42
C LYS A 701 -3.22 21.16 -25.97
N GLU A 702 -1.95 21.39 -25.63
CA GLU A 702 -1.46 21.67 -24.26
C GLU A 702 -1.33 23.19 -23.96
N HIS A 703 -2.11 24.05 -24.62
CA HIS A 703 -2.27 25.50 -24.33
C HIS A 703 -0.98 26.32 -24.23
N SER A 704 0.11 25.89 -24.87
CA SER A 704 1.40 26.57 -24.84
C SER A 704 2.22 26.28 -26.09
N ILE A 705 2.85 27.34 -26.62
CA ILE A 705 3.65 27.27 -27.85
C ILE A 705 4.85 26.36 -27.64
N SER A 706 5.49 26.46 -26.48
CA SER A 706 6.72 25.73 -26.23
C SER A 706 6.51 24.23 -25.99
N TYR A 707 5.28 23.81 -25.64
CA TYR A 707 4.93 22.40 -25.57
C TYR A 707 4.76 21.75 -26.96
N GLN A 708 4.54 22.54 -28.02
CA GLN A 708 4.70 22.06 -29.39
C GLN A 708 6.13 21.56 -29.62
N GLU A 709 7.16 22.32 -29.23
CA GLU A 709 8.57 21.93 -29.36
C GLU A 709 8.92 20.76 -28.41
N TYR A 710 8.40 20.76 -27.19
CA TYR A 710 8.63 19.68 -26.23
C TYR A 710 8.09 18.33 -26.74
N ASN A 711 6.82 18.30 -27.16
CA ASN A 711 6.15 17.09 -27.62
C ASN A 711 6.66 16.63 -28.99
N LEU A 712 7.14 17.54 -29.85
CA LEU A 712 7.87 17.20 -31.08
C LEU A 712 9.08 16.31 -30.78
N GLY A 713 9.82 16.61 -29.71
CA GLY A 713 10.97 15.81 -29.29
C GLY A 713 10.58 14.39 -28.87
N ILE A 714 9.51 14.23 -28.09
CA ILE A 714 9.03 12.91 -27.69
C ILE A 714 8.55 12.10 -28.91
N ALA A 715 7.83 12.74 -29.84
CA ALA A 715 7.39 12.10 -31.07
C ALA A 715 8.56 11.64 -31.96
N PHE A 716 9.61 12.45 -32.08
CA PHE A 716 10.84 12.08 -32.80
C PHE A 716 11.54 10.88 -32.18
N ASP A 717 11.69 10.88 -30.86
CA ASP A 717 12.29 9.79 -30.10
C ASP A 717 11.49 8.49 -30.27
N LEU A 718 10.17 8.57 -30.23
CA LEU A 718 9.28 7.42 -30.42
C LEU A 718 9.46 6.78 -31.80
N ILE A 719 9.59 7.56 -32.87
CA ILE A 719 9.89 7.02 -34.20
C ILE A 719 11.25 6.34 -34.21
N SER A 720 12.24 6.95 -33.56
CA SER A 720 13.59 6.39 -33.48
C SER A 720 13.57 5.02 -32.79
N VAL A 721 12.75 4.85 -31.75
CA VAL A 721 12.49 3.57 -31.09
C VAL A 721 11.78 2.59 -32.04
N MET A 722 10.70 3.03 -32.69
CA MET A 722 9.94 2.18 -33.62
C MET A 722 10.77 1.72 -34.82
N LYS A 723 11.75 2.51 -35.28
CA LYS A 723 12.68 2.08 -36.34
C LYS A 723 13.53 0.88 -35.96
N LYS A 724 13.77 0.65 -34.66
CA LYS A 724 14.48 -0.55 -34.18
C LYS A 724 13.69 -1.84 -34.44
N SER A 725 12.38 -1.75 -34.64
CA SER A 725 11.51 -2.91 -34.90
C SER A 725 11.35 -3.28 -36.38
N GLN A 726 12.00 -2.55 -37.31
CA GLN A 726 11.85 -2.77 -38.76
C GLN A 726 12.27 -4.18 -39.22
N SER A 727 13.11 -4.89 -38.48
CA SER A 727 13.44 -6.29 -38.75
C SER A 727 12.41 -7.30 -38.23
N ARG A 728 11.27 -6.84 -37.70
CA ARG A 728 10.25 -7.64 -36.98
C ARG A 728 8.82 -7.40 -37.50
N ASP A 729 8.66 -7.12 -38.79
CA ASP A 729 7.37 -6.97 -39.50
C ASP A 729 6.47 -5.76 -39.12
N PHE A 730 6.97 -4.77 -38.37
CA PHE A 730 6.21 -3.54 -38.01
C PHE A 730 6.35 -2.38 -39.02
N TYR A 731 6.67 -2.67 -40.29
CA TYR A 731 6.97 -1.65 -41.30
C TYR A 731 5.78 -0.68 -41.53
N ASN A 732 4.55 -1.21 -41.49
CA ASN A 732 3.34 -0.41 -41.72
C ASN A 732 3.11 0.58 -40.58
N GLU A 733 3.30 0.14 -39.33
CA GLU A 733 3.14 0.96 -38.13
C GLU A 733 4.20 2.05 -38.05
N VAL A 734 5.45 1.72 -38.41
CA VAL A 734 6.54 2.71 -38.52
C VAL A 734 6.18 3.76 -39.58
N SER A 735 5.75 3.34 -40.76
CA SER A 735 5.38 4.25 -41.86
C SER A 735 4.22 5.18 -41.49
N LEU A 736 3.21 4.67 -40.76
CA LEU A 736 2.09 5.47 -40.26
C LEU A 736 2.54 6.52 -39.23
N LEU A 737 3.42 6.14 -38.30
CA LEU A 737 3.97 7.07 -37.30
C LEU A 737 4.88 8.13 -37.94
N GLU A 738 5.65 7.78 -38.98
CA GLU A 738 6.44 8.75 -39.75
C GLU A 738 5.54 9.79 -40.44
N CYS A 739 4.41 9.34 -41.01
CA CYS A 739 3.42 10.25 -41.59
C CYS A 739 2.87 11.22 -40.52
N TYR A 740 2.52 10.69 -39.34
CA TYR A 740 2.02 11.49 -38.22
C TYR A 740 3.06 12.52 -37.76
N PHE A 741 4.31 12.10 -37.59
CA PHE A 741 5.40 12.99 -37.20
C PHE A 741 5.72 14.05 -38.24
N ASN A 742 5.64 13.74 -39.53
CA ASN A 742 5.83 14.75 -40.56
C ASN A 742 4.80 15.87 -40.43
N LYS A 743 3.54 15.55 -40.08
CA LYS A 743 2.54 16.57 -39.76
C LYS A 743 2.94 17.42 -38.55
N ILE A 744 3.34 16.77 -37.44
CA ILE A 744 3.83 17.48 -36.24
C ILE A 744 5.03 18.38 -36.59
N LYS A 745 5.97 17.89 -37.39
CA LYS A 745 7.17 18.61 -37.81
C LYS A 745 6.84 19.85 -38.62
N GLU A 746 5.93 19.74 -39.59
CA GLU A 746 5.48 20.87 -40.40
C GLU A 746 4.66 21.87 -39.56
N ALA A 747 3.72 21.41 -38.74
CA ALA A 747 2.97 22.25 -37.81
C ALA A 747 3.90 22.98 -36.81
N SER A 748 4.97 22.31 -36.35
CA SER A 748 5.98 22.91 -35.48
C SER A 748 6.80 23.97 -36.22
N ARG A 749 7.19 23.74 -37.48
CA ARG A 749 7.89 24.75 -38.29
C ARG A 749 7.03 26.01 -38.45
N GLU A 750 5.75 25.84 -38.73
CA GLU A 750 4.81 26.94 -38.93
C GLU A 750 4.57 27.71 -37.63
N SER A 751 4.04 27.04 -36.60
CA SER A 751 3.66 27.68 -35.33
C SER A 751 4.85 28.28 -34.58
N LEU A 752 5.95 27.53 -34.42
CA LEU A 752 7.15 28.01 -33.73
C LEU A 752 7.89 29.08 -34.55
N GLY A 753 7.84 28.98 -35.88
CA GLY A 753 8.40 29.99 -36.79
C GLY A 753 7.70 31.33 -36.64
N PHE A 754 6.37 31.36 -36.67
CA PHE A 754 5.61 32.59 -36.45
C PHE A 754 5.76 33.11 -35.03
N ALA A 755 5.76 32.24 -34.02
CA ALA A 755 5.99 32.61 -32.62
C ALA A 755 7.43 33.09 -32.31
N LEU A 756 8.39 32.88 -33.23
CA LEU A 756 9.78 33.29 -33.03
C LEU A 756 9.92 34.81 -33.16
N LYS A 757 10.47 35.43 -32.12
CA LYS A 757 10.86 36.84 -32.10
C LYS A 757 12.17 37.07 -32.84
N SER A 758 12.40 38.32 -33.21
CA SER A 758 13.63 38.79 -33.88
C SER A 758 14.92 38.54 -33.08
N ASP A 759 14.82 38.38 -31.75
CA ASP A 759 15.94 38.06 -30.87
C ASP A 759 16.23 36.54 -30.75
N GLY A 760 15.48 35.70 -31.47
CA GLY A 760 15.65 34.24 -31.47
C GLY A 760 14.95 33.51 -30.32
N THR A 761 14.10 34.20 -29.54
CA THR A 761 13.27 33.59 -28.49
C THR A 761 11.80 33.53 -28.89
N TYR A 762 11.01 32.63 -28.31
CA TYR A 762 9.57 32.55 -28.56
C TYR A 762 8.81 33.67 -27.83
N ILE A 763 7.65 34.07 -28.35
CA ILE A 763 6.67 34.83 -27.59
C ILE A 763 6.26 34.04 -26.34
N THR A 764 6.13 34.74 -25.21
CA THR A 764 5.77 34.13 -23.92
C THR A 764 4.35 34.52 -23.57
N ILE A 765 3.40 33.67 -23.93
CA ILE A 765 1.98 33.80 -23.58
C ILE A 765 1.55 32.54 -22.81
N GLY A 766 0.83 32.72 -21.71
CA GLY A 766 0.49 31.63 -20.78
C GLY A 766 1.70 30.83 -20.29
N ASP A 767 1.63 29.50 -20.41
CA ASP A 767 2.64 28.52 -19.95
C ASP A 767 3.82 28.34 -20.94
N SER A 768 4.16 29.37 -21.73
CA SER A 768 5.17 29.28 -22.80
C SER A 768 6.59 29.64 -22.34
N PHE A 769 7.57 28.79 -22.69
CA PHE A 769 9.00 29.03 -22.51
C PHE A 769 9.57 29.96 -23.59
N SER A 770 10.53 30.81 -23.21
CA SER A 770 11.19 31.74 -24.13
C SER A 770 12.25 31.08 -25.02
N ALA A 771 13.00 30.11 -24.51
CA ALA A 771 14.20 29.59 -25.17
C ALA A 771 13.92 28.35 -26.04
N PRO A 772 14.26 28.36 -27.34
CA PRO A 772 14.24 27.16 -28.19
C PRO A 772 15.27 26.11 -27.75
N LYS A 773 15.16 24.88 -28.27
CA LYS A 773 16.09 23.75 -27.97
C LYS A 773 17.05 23.46 -29.13
N PRO A 774 18.28 24.03 -29.17
CA PRO A 774 19.14 23.97 -30.35
C PRO A 774 19.54 22.56 -30.79
N PHE A 775 19.71 21.62 -29.84
CA PHE A 775 20.01 20.22 -30.16
C PHE A 775 18.86 19.56 -30.92
N LEU A 776 17.63 19.76 -30.45
CA LEU A 776 16.43 19.21 -31.09
C LEU A 776 16.24 19.80 -32.49
N LEU A 777 16.40 21.12 -32.62
CA LEU A 777 16.29 21.81 -33.92
C LEU A 777 17.30 21.28 -34.94
N ASN A 778 18.54 21.06 -34.51
CA ASN A 778 19.56 20.48 -35.37
C ASN A 778 19.20 19.07 -35.82
N THR A 779 18.69 18.25 -34.91
CA THR A 779 18.33 16.86 -35.19
C THR A 779 17.14 16.75 -36.15
N ILE A 780 16.13 17.61 -36.00
CA ILE A 780 14.88 17.52 -36.78
C ILE A 780 14.92 18.36 -38.07
N PHE A 781 15.49 19.57 -38.00
CA PHE A 781 15.47 20.56 -39.07
C PHE A 781 16.86 20.81 -39.70
N GLY A 782 17.93 20.21 -39.15
CA GLY A 782 19.28 20.33 -39.71
C GLY A 782 20.02 21.62 -39.36
N ASN A 783 19.48 22.45 -38.45
CA ASN A 783 20.13 23.68 -38.02
C ASN A 783 19.87 23.99 -36.53
N LYS A 784 20.91 24.43 -35.80
CA LYS A 784 20.81 24.85 -34.39
C LYS A 784 20.18 26.22 -34.20
N ASN A 785 20.26 27.09 -35.21
CA ASN A 785 19.71 28.43 -35.18
C ASN A 785 18.19 28.36 -35.48
N PRO A 786 17.32 28.83 -34.57
CA PRO A 786 15.86 28.72 -34.74
C PRO A 786 15.34 29.51 -35.94
N THR A 787 15.92 30.66 -36.26
CA THR A 787 15.56 31.45 -37.43
C THR A 787 15.79 30.66 -38.71
N THR A 788 16.94 29.99 -38.85
CA THR A 788 17.20 29.17 -40.04
C THR A 788 16.41 27.86 -40.03
N ALA A 789 16.25 27.22 -38.87
CA ALA A 789 15.51 25.96 -38.72
C ALA A 789 14.04 26.09 -39.14
N PHE A 790 13.41 27.24 -38.84
CA PHE A 790 12.01 27.50 -39.13
C PHE A 790 11.75 28.36 -40.38
N HIS A 791 12.78 28.63 -41.19
CA HIS A 791 12.62 29.39 -42.44
C HIS A 791 11.69 28.65 -43.43
N PRO A 792 10.79 29.34 -44.17
CA PRO A 792 10.61 30.80 -44.22
C PRO A 792 9.70 31.39 -43.14
N GLU A 793 9.01 30.56 -42.37
CA GLU A 793 8.00 30.99 -41.40
C GLU A 793 8.57 31.77 -40.22
N SER A 794 9.88 31.73 -39.96
CA SER A 794 10.57 32.57 -38.97
C SER A 794 10.75 34.04 -39.37
N THR A 795 10.67 34.35 -40.67
CA THR A 795 10.94 35.69 -41.22
C THR A 795 9.76 36.25 -42.02
N ARG A 796 8.70 35.46 -42.21
CA ARG A 796 7.53 35.84 -42.99
C ARG A 796 6.70 36.91 -42.26
N SER A 797 6.41 38.01 -42.94
CA SER A 797 5.38 38.95 -42.50
C SER A 797 3.98 38.40 -42.83
N GLY A 798 3.03 38.53 -41.91
CA GLY A 798 1.66 38.06 -42.11
C GLY A 798 0.97 37.65 -40.83
N VAL A 799 -0.03 36.79 -40.99
CA VAL A 799 -0.86 36.25 -39.91
C VAL A 799 -0.68 34.73 -39.85
N PHE A 800 -0.54 34.21 -38.65
CA PHE A 800 -0.69 32.79 -38.34
C PHE A 800 -1.86 32.60 -37.39
N PHE A 801 -2.66 31.58 -37.64
CA PHE A 801 -3.79 31.23 -36.80
C PHE A 801 -3.93 29.72 -36.73
N ASN A 802 -4.11 29.20 -35.52
CA ASN A 802 -4.51 27.82 -35.34
C ASN A 802 -5.47 27.69 -34.16
N LYS A 803 -6.63 27.09 -34.43
CA LYS A 803 -7.69 26.90 -33.44
C LYS A 803 -7.31 25.93 -32.32
N THR A 804 -6.57 24.87 -32.63
CA THR A 804 -6.16 23.82 -31.67
C THR A 804 -5.09 24.31 -30.70
N LEU A 805 -4.05 24.99 -31.21
CA LEU A 805 -3.08 25.69 -30.36
C LEU A 805 -3.75 26.81 -29.57
N GLY A 806 -4.87 27.34 -30.09
CA GLY A 806 -5.61 28.45 -29.51
C GLY A 806 -4.86 29.75 -29.62
N ILE A 807 -4.19 30.01 -30.74
CA ILE A 807 -3.37 31.22 -30.90
C ILE A 807 -3.59 31.89 -32.26
N ALA A 808 -3.64 33.22 -32.26
CA ALA A 808 -3.49 34.05 -33.45
C ALA A 808 -2.29 34.96 -33.27
N VAL A 809 -1.44 35.04 -34.29
CA VAL A 809 -0.20 35.80 -34.30
C VAL A 809 -0.17 36.69 -35.55
N PHE A 810 0.13 37.98 -35.38
CA PHE A 810 0.46 38.89 -36.46
C PHE A 810 1.92 39.30 -36.33
N ARG A 811 2.65 39.30 -37.45
CA ARG A 811 4.02 39.78 -37.49
C ARG A 811 4.29 40.62 -38.73
N ASN A 812 4.98 41.73 -38.54
CA ASN A 812 5.68 42.46 -39.59
C ASN A 812 7.05 42.93 -39.08
N ASP A 813 7.73 43.82 -39.81
CA ASP A 813 9.06 44.31 -39.46
C ASP A 813 9.14 45.02 -38.09
N ASN A 814 8.04 45.64 -37.65
CA ASN A 814 8.02 46.47 -36.44
C ASN A 814 7.16 45.90 -35.30
N MET A 815 6.19 45.02 -35.60
CA MET A 815 5.20 44.49 -34.66
C MET A 815 5.21 42.97 -34.62
N HIS A 816 5.03 42.44 -33.42
CA HIS A 816 4.68 41.05 -33.19
C HIS A 816 3.57 41.00 -32.13
N ILE A 817 2.38 40.60 -32.55
CA ILE A 817 1.16 40.59 -31.72
C ILE A 817 0.68 39.15 -31.60
N ALA A 818 0.24 38.75 -30.41
CA ALA A 818 -0.46 37.49 -30.24
C ALA A 818 -1.62 37.59 -29.27
N ILE A 819 -2.67 36.80 -29.53
CA ILE A 819 -3.72 36.49 -28.55
C ILE A 819 -3.86 34.98 -28.43
N ASN A 820 -4.24 34.51 -27.23
CA ASN A 820 -4.57 33.10 -27.02
C ASN A 820 -5.97 32.90 -26.45
N ALA A 821 -6.59 31.78 -26.80
CA ALA A 821 -7.81 31.25 -26.19
C ALA A 821 -8.01 29.80 -26.67
N ALA A 822 -7.88 28.87 -25.73
CA ALA A 822 -8.18 27.45 -25.95
C ALA A 822 -8.35 26.72 -24.62
N TRP A 823 -9.21 25.71 -24.62
CA TRP A 823 -9.44 24.88 -23.44
C TRP A 823 -9.79 23.42 -23.80
N HIS A 824 -8.83 22.76 -24.45
CA HIS A 824 -8.88 21.35 -24.84
C HIS A 824 -8.51 20.37 -23.71
N SER A 825 -7.80 20.83 -22.69
CA SER A 825 -7.29 20.00 -21.59
C SER A 825 -6.99 20.86 -20.35
N TYR A 826 -6.80 20.21 -19.20
CA TYR A 826 -6.35 20.88 -17.97
C TYR A 826 -4.82 20.98 -17.87
N VAL A 827 -4.10 20.20 -18.68
CA VAL A 827 -2.65 20.07 -18.69
C VAL A 827 -2.07 21.37 -19.23
N HIS A 828 -1.11 21.96 -18.49
CA HIS A 828 -0.45 23.24 -18.83
C HIS A 828 -1.41 24.45 -19.01
N LYS A 829 -2.67 24.34 -18.58
CA LYS A 829 -3.63 25.45 -18.66
C LYS A 829 -3.48 26.44 -17.51
N GLN A 830 -3.46 27.74 -17.83
CA GLN A 830 -3.51 28.85 -16.88
C GLN A 830 -4.87 29.59 -16.98
N ASN A 831 -5.08 30.67 -16.21
CA ASN A 831 -6.27 31.52 -16.32
C ASN A 831 -6.00 32.69 -17.27
N ASP A 832 -5.54 32.34 -18.47
CA ASP A 832 -4.85 33.21 -19.43
C ASP A 832 -5.65 33.43 -20.72
N ASP A 833 -6.90 32.97 -20.80
CA ASP A 833 -7.67 33.14 -22.04
C ASP A 833 -7.88 34.60 -22.36
N LEU A 834 -7.80 34.91 -23.64
CA LEU A 834 -7.76 36.25 -24.22
C LEU A 834 -6.53 37.08 -23.80
N SER A 835 -5.47 36.47 -23.27
CA SER A 835 -4.22 37.18 -22.99
C SER A 835 -3.68 37.83 -24.26
N PHE A 836 -3.09 39.01 -24.11
CA PHE A 836 -2.59 39.83 -25.20
C PHE A 836 -1.10 40.08 -25.06
N PHE A 837 -0.34 39.67 -26.08
CA PHE A 837 1.09 39.92 -26.21
C PHE A 837 1.34 40.98 -27.29
N LEU A 838 2.24 41.92 -27.01
CA LEU A 838 2.69 42.93 -27.97
C LEU A 838 4.19 43.16 -27.85
N ARG A 839 4.88 43.00 -28.97
CA ARG A 839 6.24 43.50 -29.17
C ARG A 839 6.22 44.59 -30.24
N PHE A 840 6.91 45.68 -29.98
CA PHE A 840 7.06 46.79 -30.93
C PHE A 840 8.52 47.28 -30.97
N ASN A 841 9.09 47.42 -32.17
CA ASN A 841 10.48 47.81 -32.39
C ASN A 841 11.50 47.06 -31.50
N ASN A 842 11.39 45.73 -31.44
CA ASN A 842 12.24 44.84 -30.65
C ASN A 842 12.13 44.94 -29.12
N GLU A 843 11.10 45.61 -28.59
CA GLU A 843 10.80 45.63 -27.16
C GLU A 843 9.48 44.92 -26.88
N ASP A 844 9.48 43.99 -25.91
CA ASP A 844 8.26 43.32 -25.43
C ASP A 844 7.49 44.30 -24.54
N ILE A 845 6.43 44.91 -25.10
CA ILE A 845 5.64 45.97 -24.48
C ILE A 845 4.61 45.38 -23.52
N PHE A 846 3.81 44.44 -24.01
CA PHE A 846 2.88 43.67 -23.19
C PHE A 846 3.32 42.22 -23.15
N ILE A 847 3.50 41.73 -21.94
CA ILE A 847 3.99 40.40 -21.63
C ILE A 847 2.98 39.62 -20.79
N ASP A 848 3.39 38.44 -20.39
CA ASP A 848 2.60 37.53 -19.57
C ASP A 848 3.38 37.04 -18.33
N GLY A 849 2.67 36.37 -17.41
CA GLY A 849 3.16 35.97 -16.10
C GLY A 849 4.31 34.95 -16.09
N GLY A 850 4.43 34.15 -17.15
CA GLY A 850 5.49 33.16 -17.34
C GLY A 850 5.27 31.83 -16.60
N TYR A 851 6.34 31.05 -16.43
CA TYR A 851 6.33 29.72 -15.80
C TYR A 851 7.67 29.40 -15.09
N SER A 852 7.60 28.61 -14.01
CA SER A 852 8.76 27.94 -13.41
C SER A 852 8.42 26.57 -12.81
N ASP A 853 9.37 25.63 -12.91
CA ASP A 853 9.36 24.32 -12.22
C ASP A 853 10.13 24.32 -10.88
N ILE A 854 10.82 25.43 -10.57
CA ILE A 854 11.66 25.57 -9.37
C ILE A 854 11.19 26.67 -8.41
N ILE A 855 10.47 27.68 -8.90
CA ILE A 855 9.87 28.72 -8.07
C ILE A 855 8.50 28.23 -7.57
N PRO A 856 8.28 28.14 -6.24
CA PRO A 856 6.99 27.71 -5.71
C PRO A 856 5.85 28.68 -6.04
N THR A 857 4.64 28.15 -6.23
CA THR A 857 3.41 28.94 -6.46
C THR A 857 3.10 29.90 -5.30
N SER A 858 3.61 29.63 -4.10
CA SER A 858 3.50 30.55 -2.95
C SER A 858 4.34 31.83 -3.10
N VAL A 859 5.30 31.85 -4.03
CA VAL A 859 6.10 33.03 -4.37
C VAL A 859 5.44 33.80 -5.51
N VAL A 860 5.10 33.10 -6.61
CA VAL A 860 4.40 33.67 -7.77
C VAL A 860 3.37 32.66 -8.28
N ASP A 861 2.08 33.01 -8.24
CA ASP A 861 1.00 32.15 -8.77
C ASP A 861 0.77 32.37 -10.27
N THR A 862 1.64 31.79 -11.09
CA THR A 862 1.58 31.88 -12.56
C THR A 862 0.29 31.33 -13.18
N LYS A 863 -0.59 30.70 -12.40
CA LYS A 863 -1.88 30.17 -12.89
C LYS A 863 -3.03 31.15 -12.69
N SER A 864 -2.81 32.26 -11.99
CA SER A 864 -3.83 33.27 -11.70
C SER A 864 -4.00 34.24 -12.87
N GLU A 865 -5.25 34.59 -13.16
CA GLU A 865 -5.65 35.66 -14.09
C GLU A 865 -4.97 37.00 -13.80
N LEU A 866 -4.55 37.21 -12.54
CA LEU A 866 -3.87 38.43 -12.13
C LEU A 866 -2.49 38.58 -12.78
N LEU A 867 -1.88 37.50 -13.26
CA LEU A 867 -0.59 37.53 -13.93
C LEU A 867 -0.71 37.45 -15.46
N HIS A 868 -1.91 37.69 -16.02
CA HIS A 868 -2.13 37.69 -17.46
C HIS A 868 -2.68 39.04 -17.98
N SER A 869 -2.32 39.40 -19.21
CA SER A 869 -2.82 40.60 -19.90
C SER A 869 -4.23 40.34 -20.48
N THR A 870 -5.20 40.09 -19.59
CA THR A 870 -6.55 39.59 -19.93
C THR A 870 -7.69 40.44 -19.32
N ILE A 871 -8.94 40.00 -19.49
CA ILE A 871 -10.17 40.57 -18.95
C ILE A 871 -10.49 39.88 -17.62
N ILE A 872 -10.66 40.67 -16.54
CA ILE A 872 -10.86 40.15 -15.18
C ILE A 872 -12.12 40.77 -14.57
N PRO A 873 -13.28 40.10 -14.67
CA PRO A 873 -14.51 40.50 -13.99
C PRO A 873 -14.35 40.37 -12.47
N LYS A 874 -14.69 41.42 -11.72
CA LYS A 874 -14.50 41.45 -10.26
C LYS A 874 -15.51 40.55 -9.54
N ASN A 875 -15.08 39.91 -8.46
CA ASN A 875 -15.89 39.00 -7.62
C ASN A 875 -16.47 37.80 -8.40
N LYS A 876 -15.80 37.39 -9.48
CA LYS A 876 -16.17 36.23 -10.29
C LYS A 876 -15.04 35.23 -10.30
N SER A 877 -15.37 33.97 -10.06
CA SER A 877 -14.39 32.89 -10.03
C SER A 877 -14.25 32.24 -11.39
N TRP A 878 -13.01 31.98 -11.80
CA TRP A 878 -12.72 31.13 -12.93
C TRP A 878 -13.15 29.69 -12.64
N MET A 879 -13.62 29.01 -13.68
CA MET A 879 -13.96 27.59 -13.62
C MET A 879 -12.72 26.75 -13.30
N ASN A 880 -12.93 25.67 -12.57
CA ASN A 880 -11.87 24.71 -12.29
C ASN A 880 -11.28 24.19 -13.61
N ARG A 881 -9.95 24.27 -13.78
CA ARG A 881 -9.23 23.84 -14.99
C ARG A 881 -9.51 22.39 -15.39
N ASN A 882 -9.83 21.52 -14.41
CA ASN A 882 -10.18 20.12 -14.64
C ASN A 882 -11.58 19.93 -15.27
N ALA A 883 -12.43 20.97 -15.27
CA ALA A 883 -13.78 20.92 -15.80
C ALA A 883 -13.87 21.39 -17.27
N TYR A 884 -12.87 21.10 -18.09
CA TYR A 884 -12.77 21.56 -19.49
C TYR A 884 -13.91 21.10 -20.42
N SER A 885 -14.73 20.14 -19.98
CA SER A 885 -15.98 19.78 -20.65
C SER A 885 -17.13 20.78 -20.43
N ARG A 886 -16.96 21.77 -19.55
CA ARG A 886 -17.99 22.73 -19.14
C ARG A 886 -17.55 24.15 -19.47
N GLY A 887 -17.87 24.63 -20.66
CA GLY A 887 -17.55 25.98 -21.12
C GLY A 887 -16.88 25.98 -22.48
N LYS A 888 -16.60 27.16 -23.01
CA LYS A 888 -16.00 27.37 -24.33
C LYS A 888 -14.80 28.30 -24.16
N SER A 889 -13.74 28.08 -24.93
CA SER A 889 -12.63 29.02 -25.09
C SER A 889 -12.02 28.79 -26.46
N GLU A 890 -12.04 29.80 -27.32
CA GLU A 890 -11.47 29.71 -28.65
C GLU A 890 -11.04 31.08 -29.20
N VAL A 891 -9.98 31.07 -30.00
CA VAL A 891 -9.65 32.16 -30.92
C VAL A 891 -10.44 31.93 -32.22
N ASN A 892 -10.99 33.00 -32.77
CA ASN A 892 -11.72 33.00 -34.04
C ASN A 892 -10.74 33.20 -35.21
N LEU A 893 -11.17 32.78 -36.41
CA LEU A 893 -10.41 32.99 -37.64
C LEU A 893 -10.17 34.49 -37.84
N PRO A 894 -8.92 34.95 -38.05
CA PRO A 894 -8.63 36.35 -38.34
C PRO A 894 -9.34 36.85 -39.60
N GLU A 895 -9.88 38.06 -39.55
CA GLU A 895 -10.62 38.69 -40.64
C GLU A 895 -9.92 39.97 -41.13
N VAL A 896 -10.11 40.30 -42.41
CA VAL A 896 -9.71 41.60 -42.97
C VAL A 896 -10.95 42.47 -43.04
N VAL A 897 -11.06 43.46 -42.14
CA VAL A 897 -12.28 44.27 -41.95
C VAL A 897 -12.22 45.67 -42.58
N GLY A 898 -11.18 45.92 -43.36
CA GLY A 898 -10.97 47.16 -44.11
C GLY A 898 -9.67 47.07 -44.92
N GLU A 899 -9.36 48.12 -45.68
CA GLU A 899 -8.10 48.19 -46.41
C GLU A 899 -6.92 48.23 -45.42
N GLY A 900 -6.14 47.14 -45.34
CA GLY A 900 -4.98 47.03 -44.46
C GLY A 900 -5.28 46.77 -42.97
N ILE A 901 -6.54 46.51 -42.59
CA ILE A 901 -6.94 46.28 -41.18
C ILE A 901 -7.20 44.80 -40.92
N ILE A 902 -6.44 44.21 -39.99
CA ILE A 902 -6.58 42.81 -39.58
C ILE A 902 -7.25 42.76 -38.23
N GLN A 903 -8.31 41.96 -38.08
CA GLN A 903 -8.99 41.75 -36.82
C GLN A 903 -8.71 40.34 -36.29
N PHE A 904 -8.18 40.27 -35.08
CA PHE A 904 -8.19 39.05 -34.28
C PHE A 904 -9.37 39.11 -33.31
N SER A 905 -10.02 37.98 -33.05
CA SER A 905 -10.98 37.91 -31.96
C SER A 905 -10.93 36.56 -31.28
N GLY A 906 -11.39 36.51 -30.04
CA GLY A 906 -11.57 35.27 -29.29
C GLY A 906 -12.65 35.44 -28.25
N GLU A 907 -13.16 34.31 -27.78
CA GLU A 907 -14.19 34.27 -26.75
C GLU A 907 -13.95 33.13 -25.75
N HIS A 908 -14.38 33.32 -24.50
CA HIS A 908 -14.48 32.21 -23.56
C HIS A 908 -15.59 32.40 -22.53
N SER A 909 -16.05 31.29 -21.99
CA SER A 909 -17.02 31.21 -20.89
C SER A 909 -16.46 30.46 -19.68
N ARG A 910 -15.14 30.59 -19.44
CA ARG A 910 -14.46 29.97 -18.27
C ARG A 910 -14.69 30.72 -16.96
N ILE A 911 -15.69 31.58 -16.89
CA ILE A 911 -16.13 32.27 -15.69
C ILE A 911 -17.63 32.00 -15.56
N HIS A 912 -18.10 31.66 -14.36
CA HIS A 912 -19.50 31.30 -14.17
C HIS A 912 -20.46 32.41 -14.60
N ASP A 913 -21.44 32.01 -15.43
CA ASP A 913 -22.51 32.85 -16.01
C ASP A 913 -22.03 34.03 -16.86
N LEU A 914 -20.78 34.00 -17.34
CA LEU A 914 -20.18 35.06 -18.14
C LEU A 914 -19.58 34.52 -19.43
N THR A 915 -19.79 35.27 -20.52
CA THR A 915 -19.04 35.13 -21.77
C THR A 915 -18.23 36.40 -21.92
N LEU A 916 -16.93 36.22 -22.14
CA LEU A 916 -15.99 37.29 -22.42
C LEU A 916 -15.52 37.16 -23.87
N GLU A 917 -15.44 38.28 -24.56
CA GLU A 917 -14.92 38.34 -25.92
C GLU A 917 -13.89 39.46 -25.98
N ARG A 918 -12.80 39.25 -26.72
CA ARG A 918 -11.80 40.27 -27.03
C ARG A 918 -11.64 40.34 -28.53
N SER A 919 -11.67 41.53 -29.07
CA SER A 919 -11.36 41.83 -30.47
C SER A 919 -10.18 42.79 -30.54
N VAL A 920 -9.20 42.49 -31.38
CA VAL A 920 -7.98 43.28 -31.60
C VAL A 920 -7.92 43.66 -33.08
N LEU A 921 -8.18 44.93 -33.39
CA LEU A 921 -8.04 45.49 -34.73
C LEU A 921 -6.66 46.09 -34.89
N ILE A 922 -5.91 45.61 -35.88
CA ILE A 922 -4.52 45.96 -36.14
C ILE A 922 -4.47 46.84 -37.38
N GLU A 923 -4.13 48.11 -37.21
CA GLU A 923 -3.87 49.07 -38.28
C GLU A 923 -2.35 49.26 -38.43
N ALA A 924 -1.70 48.25 -39.03
CA ALA A 924 -0.24 48.15 -39.06
C ALA A 924 0.44 49.39 -39.65
N ASP A 925 -0.13 49.98 -40.71
CA ASP A 925 0.42 51.17 -41.39
C ASP A 925 0.37 52.43 -40.52
N LYS A 926 -0.55 52.47 -39.54
CA LYS A 926 -0.72 53.61 -38.62
C LYS A 926 -0.01 53.40 -37.28
N ASN A 927 0.62 52.26 -37.07
CA ASN A 927 1.10 51.83 -35.76
C ASN A 927 0.04 51.97 -34.66
N SER A 928 -1.20 51.58 -34.97
CA SER A 928 -2.33 51.64 -34.04
C SER A 928 -3.01 50.28 -33.91
N ILE A 929 -3.49 49.99 -32.71
CA ILE A 929 -4.28 48.80 -32.38
C ILE A 929 -5.52 49.24 -31.61
N THR A 930 -6.70 48.75 -31.96
CA THR A 930 -7.89 48.90 -31.10
C THR A 930 -8.20 47.56 -30.43
N ILE A 931 -8.39 47.56 -29.11
CA ILE A 931 -8.84 46.41 -28.32
C ILE A 931 -10.24 46.68 -27.81
N ASP A 932 -11.20 45.89 -28.29
CA ASP A 932 -12.59 45.90 -27.84
C ASP A 932 -12.84 44.66 -26.98
N ASP A 933 -13.07 44.88 -25.68
CA ASP A 933 -13.39 43.82 -24.72
C ASP A 933 -14.89 43.85 -24.44
N ASN A 934 -15.58 42.72 -24.63
CA ASN A 934 -17.00 42.57 -24.41
C ASN A 934 -17.28 41.62 -23.24
N VAL A 935 -18.18 42.03 -22.34
CA VAL A 935 -18.60 41.24 -21.17
C VAL A 935 -20.11 41.06 -21.24
N SER A 936 -20.58 39.80 -21.29
CA SER A 936 -22.00 39.49 -21.51
C SER A 936 -22.95 40.01 -20.42
N ILE A 937 -22.45 40.18 -19.19
CA ILE A 937 -23.21 40.76 -18.07
C ILE A 937 -22.45 41.95 -17.52
N ASN A 938 -23.15 43.07 -17.36
CA ASN A 938 -22.56 44.28 -16.81
C ASN A 938 -22.05 44.05 -15.38
N THR A 939 -20.73 44.11 -15.20
CA THR A 939 -20.05 43.97 -13.91
C THR A 939 -18.74 44.75 -13.95
N GLU A 940 -18.28 45.25 -12.78
CA GLU A 940 -16.99 45.94 -12.70
C GLU A 940 -15.89 44.99 -13.18
N THR A 941 -15.16 45.41 -14.22
CA THR A 941 -14.20 44.56 -14.93
C THR A 941 -12.86 45.29 -15.06
N LEU A 942 -11.77 44.57 -14.83
CA LEU A 942 -10.41 45.05 -15.09
C LEU A 942 -9.98 44.57 -16.48
N HIS A 943 -9.63 45.50 -17.35
CA HIS A 943 -8.99 45.22 -18.64
C HIS A 943 -7.50 45.42 -18.45
N ARG A 944 -6.78 44.31 -18.24
CA ARG A 944 -5.40 44.31 -17.74
C ARG A 944 -4.38 44.20 -18.86
N PHE A 945 -3.30 44.96 -18.72
CA PHE A 945 -2.06 44.83 -19.49
C PHE A 945 -0.86 44.76 -18.56
N ILE A 946 0.07 43.84 -18.81
CA ILE A 946 1.29 43.66 -18.01
C ILE A 946 2.49 44.13 -18.80
N THR A 947 3.29 45.00 -18.22
CA THR A 947 4.49 45.58 -18.83
C THR A 947 5.70 45.45 -17.91
N PRO A 948 6.94 45.28 -18.45
CA PRO A 948 8.15 45.29 -17.63
C PRO A 948 8.29 46.55 -16.77
N ALA A 949 8.79 46.42 -15.54
CA ALA A 949 9.01 47.56 -14.63
C ALA A 949 10.15 48.50 -15.08
N THR A 950 10.91 48.11 -16.12
CA THR A 950 11.91 48.97 -16.76
C THR A 950 11.31 50.13 -17.56
N PHE A 951 10.01 50.08 -17.88
CA PHE A 951 9.34 51.16 -18.60
C PHE A 951 8.72 52.18 -17.66
N LYS A 952 8.76 53.45 -18.06
CA LYS A 952 8.12 54.54 -17.33
C LYS A 952 6.65 54.62 -17.71
N ILE A 953 5.76 54.58 -16.71
CA ILE A 953 4.31 54.65 -16.89
C ILE A 953 3.78 55.96 -16.33
N THR A 954 2.86 56.62 -17.03
CA THR A 954 2.21 57.85 -16.57
C THR A 954 0.72 57.79 -16.91
N ILE A 955 -0.13 57.90 -15.89
CA ILE A 955 -1.59 58.01 -16.02
C ILE A 955 -1.94 59.49 -16.08
N ASN A 956 -2.65 59.94 -17.12
CA ASN A 956 -3.04 61.33 -17.29
C ASN A 956 -4.55 61.49 -17.15
N GLU A 957 -5.00 62.06 -16.02
CA GLU A 957 -6.38 62.54 -15.78
C GLU A 957 -7.50 61.55 -16.13
N ASP A 958 -7.25 60.25 -15.95
CA ASP A 958 -8.13 59.14 -16.35
C ASP A 958 -8.44 59.05 -17.87
N GLU A 959 -7.84 59.89 -18.71
CA GLU A 959 -8.05 59.90 -20.15
C GLU A 959 -7.21 58.86 -20.90
N TYR A 960 -5.92 58.77 -20.56
CA TYR A 960 -4.98 57.86 -21.22
C TYR A 960 -3.77 57.50 -20.37
N VAL A 961 -3.15 56.37 -20.70
CA VAL A 961 -1.88 55.90 -20.11
C VAL A 961 -0.77 56.03 -21.14
N THR A 962 0.38 56.56 -20.72
CA THR A 962 1.61 56.58 -21.53
C THR A 962 2.64 55.60 -20.97
N ILE A 963 3.14 54.69 -21.80
CA ILE A 963 4.27 53.81 -21.51
C ILE A 963 5.45 54.29 -22.35
N THR A 964 6.56 54.64 -21.69
CA THR A 964 7.77 55.15 -22.33
C THR A 964 8.95 54.23 -22.03
N SER A 965 9.60 53.76 -23.09
CA SER A 965 10.88 53.06 -23.05
C SER A 965 12.00 53.93 -23.64
N ASP A 966 13.15 53.33 -23.91
CA ASP A 966 14.26 54.00 -24.61
C ASP A 966 13.95 54.19 -26.09
N ALA A 967 13.22 53.26 -26.72
CA ALA A 967 12.93 53.29 -28.15
C ALA A 967 11.51 53.76 -28.50
N ASN A 968 10.55 53.63 -27.58
CA ASN A 968 9.13 53.72 -27.90
C ASN A 968 8.35 54.62 -26.92
N ILE A 969 7.29 55.24 -27.43
CA ILE A 969 6.23 55.87 -26.65
C ILE A 969 4.91 55.24 -27.10
N ILE A 970 4.25 54.52 -26.19
CA ILE A 970 2.94 53.91 -26.39
C ILE A 970 1.91 54.69 -25.59
N ARG A 971 0.76 55.01 -26.21
CA ARG A 971 -0.40 55.61 -25.54
C ARG A 971 -1.59 54.68 -25.62
N ILE A 972 -2.25 54.44 -24.49
CA ILE A 972 -3.50 53.67 -24.40
C ILE A 972 -4.62 54.65 -24.06
N ILE A 973 -5.62 54.77 -24.93
CA ILE A 973 -6.66 55.80 -24.90
C ILE A 973 -8.02 55.11 -24.85
N ASP A 974 -8.92 55.58 -23.97
CA ASP A 974 -10.31 55.13 -23.99
C ASP A 974 -11.11 55.83 -25.10
N ARG A 975 -11.63 55.07 -26.07
CA ARG A 975 -12.43 55.63 -27.18
C ARG A 975 -13.83 56.07 -26.78
N LYS A 976 -14.32 55.69 -25.58
CA LYS A 976 -15.68 55.93 -25.09
C LYS A 976 -15.78 57.04 -24.03
N LEU A 977 -14.75 57.87 -23.89
CA LEU A 977 -14.57 58.98 -22.92
C LEU A 977 -15.80 59.86 -22.62
N ASN A 978 -16.79 59.93 -23.50
CA ASN A 978 -17.89 60.89 -23.41
C ASN A 978 -19.11 60.52 -22.55
N ASN A 979 -19.20 59.37 -21.86
CA ASN A 979 -20.51 59.00 -21.22
C ASN A 979 -20.56 58.17 -19.92
N LYS A 980 -19.47 57.85 -19.21
CA LYS A 980 -19.56 57.06 -17.96
C LYS A 980 -18.70 57.59 -16.81
N ARG A 981 -19.33 57.94 -15.69
CA ARG A 981 -18.73 58.56 -14.48
C ARG A 981 -17.82 57.64 -13.64
N ASN A 982 -17.64 56.36 -14.00
CA ASN A 982 -17.01 55.35 -13.14
C ASN A 982 -15.76 54.68 -13.74
N ASN A 983 -15.33 55.03 -14.95
CA ASN A 983 -14.15 54.40 -15.56
C ASN A 983 -12.87 55.09 -15.08
N CYS A 984 -11.82 54.33 -14.77
CA CYS A 984 -10.54 54.89 -14.34
C CYS A 984 -9.37 53.96 -14.63
N TRP A 985 -8.16 54.50 -14.56
CA TRP A 985 -6.92 53.73 -14.70
C TRP A 985 -6.30 53.43 -13.34
N LYS A 986 -5.83 52.20 -13.15
CA LYS A 986 -5.09 51.78 -11.96
C LYS A 986 -3.76 51.15 -12.34
N LEU A 987 -2.72 51.53 -11.62
CA LEU A 987 -1.40 50.93 -11.73
C LEU A 987 -1.10 50.12 -10.47
N SER A 988 -0.59 48.91 -10.63
CA SER A 988 -0.09 48.10 -9.52
C SER A 988 1.23 47.42 -9.88
N GLU A 989 2.09 47.23 -8.88
CA GLU A 989 3.32 46.46 -9.02
C GLU A 989 3.02 44.98 -8.78
N ILE A 990 3.51 44.13 -9.67
CA ILE A 990 3.37 42.67 -9.61
C ILE A 990 4.72 42.01 -9.90
N THR A 991 4.79 40.70 -9.67
CA THR A 991 5.97 39.89 -10.01
C THR A 991 5.59 38.84 -11.03
N CYS A 992 6.44 38.69 -12.04
CA CYS A 992 6.31 37.67 -13.09
C CYS A 992 7.55 36.79 -13.09
N ILE A 993 7.52 35.72 -13.89
CA ILE A 993 8.67 34.82 -14.07
C ILE A 993 9.24 34.98 -15.47
N LYS A 994 10.56 35.13 -15.55
CA LYS A 994 11.31 35.06 -16.81
C LYS A 994 12.58 34.25 -16.60
N ASN A 995 12.77 33.21 -17.39
CA ASN A 995 13.94 32.32 -17.33
C ASN A 995 14.20 31.73 -15.92
N ASN A 996 13.15 31.27 -15.23
CA ASN A 996 13.23 30.77 -13.86
C ASN A 996 13.73 31.79 -12.80
N GLU A 997 13.63 33.08 -13.11
CA GLU A 997 13.90 34.18 -12.18
C GLU A 997 12.65 35.03 -11.99
N VAL A 998 12.49 35.58 -10.77
CA VAL A 998 11.41 36.53 -10.45
C VAL A 998 11.79 37.91 -10.96
N ILE A 999 10.92 38.54 -11.75
CA ILE A 999 11.10 39.89 -12.29
C ILE A 999 9.96 40.81 -11.82
N SER A 1000 10.27 42.10 -11.65
CA SER A 1000 9.26 43.12 -11.36
C SER A 1000 8.56 43.60 -12.64
N CYS A 1001 7.23 43.70 -12.57
CA CYS A 1001 6.38 44.17 -13.65
C CYS A 1001 5.30 45.13 -13.10
N TYR A 1002 4.68 45.87 -14.01
CA TYR A 1002 3.51 46.69 -13.72
C TYR A 1002 2.26 46.10 -14.38
N ALA A 1003 1.16 46.01 -13.62
CA ALA A 1003 -0.17 45.75 -14.15
C ALA A 1003 -0.91 47.09 -14.31
N ILE A 1004 -1.27 47.40 -15.55
CA ILE A 1004 -2.08 48.55 -15.96
C ILE A 1004 -3.51 48.04 -16.15
N ASP A 1005 -4.40 48.43 -15.25
CA ASP A 1005 -5.81 48.07 -15.29
C ASP A 1005 -6.64 49.26 -15.77
N TYR A 1006 -7.41 49.09 -16.84
CA TYR A 1006 -8.55 49.96 -17.12
C TYR A 1006 -9.79 49.37 -16.46
N ILE A 1007 -10.43 50.12 -15.56
CA ILE A 1007 -11.60 49.67 -14.81
C ILE A 1007 -12.86 50.20 -15.51
N SER A 1008 -13.81 49.32 -15.81
CA SER A 1008 -15.08 49.72 -16.43
C SER A 1008 -16.29 48.92 -15.90
N ASP A 1009 -17.48 49.50 -16.01
CA ASP A 1009 -18.75 48.78 -15.84
C ASP A 1009 -19.06 47.99 -17.14
N GLY A 1010 -18.47 46.80 -17.25
CA GLY A 1010 -18.65 45.84 -18.35
C GLY A 1010 -17.61 45.94 -19.46
N SER A 1011 -18.07 46.23 -20.68
CA SER A 1011 -17.26 46.22 -21.91
C SER A 1011 -16.44 47.52 -22.11
N SER A 1012 -15.23 47.42 -22.68
CA SER A 1012 -14.34 48.55 -22.99
C SER A 1012 -13.96 48.64 -24.46
N SER A 1013 -13.34 49.75 -24.87
CA SER A 1013 -12.79 49.98 -26.21
C SER A 1013 -11.57 50.88 -26.09
N LEU A 1014 -10.38 50.31 -26.24
CA LEU A 1014 -9.10 50.96 -25.99
C LEU A 1014 -8.28 51.07 -27.27
N GLU A 1015 -7.81 52.26 -27.58
CA GLU A 1015 -6.88 52.50 -28.69
C GLU A 1015 -5.44 52.58 -28.18
N ILE A 1016 -4.54 51.78 -28.76
CA ILE A 1016 -3.12 51.73 -28.46
C ILE A 1016 -2.37 52.32 -29.65
N VAL A 1017 -1.84 53.53 -29.48
CA VAL A 1017 -1.05 54.23 -30.49
C VAL A 1017 0.43 54.12 -30.15
N MET A 1018 1.23 53.61 -31.08
CA MET A 1018 2.66 53.34 -30.88
C MET A 1018 3.52 54.26 -31.75
N ASN A 1019 4.43 55.00 -31.11
CA ASN A 1019 5.35 55.89 -31.80
C ASN A 1019 6.80 55.56 -31.43
N LYS A 1020 7.72 55.73 -32.39
CA LYS A 1020 9.15 55.75 -32.08
C LYS A 1020 9.47 57.02 -31.29
N LYS A 1021 10.22 56.88 -30.21
CA LYS A 1021 10.74 58.02 -29.46
C LYS A 1021 11.76 58.73 -30.34
N SER A 1022 11.48 59.97 -30.73
CA SER A 1022 12.49 60.80 -31.40
C SER A 1022 13.64 61.01 -30.42
N ARG A 1023 14.87 60.77 -30.90
CA ARG A 1023 16.09 60.90 -30.10
C ARG A 1023 16.29 62.31 -29.57
#